data_AF-A0A4D5S5X7-F1
#
_entry.id   AF-A0A4D5S5X7-F1
#
_cell.length_a   1.000
_cell.length_b   1.000
_cell.length_c   1.000
_cell.angle_alpha   90.00
_cell.angle_beta   90.00
_cell.angle_gamma   90.00
#
_symmetry.space_group_name_H-M   'P 1'
#
loop_
_entity.id
_entity.type
_entity.pdbx_description
1 polymer ?
#
loop_
_entity_poly.entity_id
_entity_poly.type
_entity_poly.pdbx_seq_one_letter_code
_entity_poly.pdbx_strand_id
1 'polypeptide(L)'
;MADSELRRHVAVVSGVLVLCMVCAAGLPLLMQFYVLPNWTSSEQRCGNELRISCAGIIVARPITQEVCEAAGCCWVENSTIQSCYHKFPAALKYHLDHATQSKNLWLNLRTEGYVNSSLLRGIVKNLVVKTQMMSNYHVQVCIADASAKSQRTTCKPPGEVSANKSASLSPEYYVKFGDSTDMPEYDEPFYLKIQRKSSNNRTLFNTKLGALLVTEDVLELTTILPSRNLYGLGLTSSTSLRHTMSSKWTLLNRISFGDDGNGWPGVHPFYLCVENDGKAHGVLLDTKSIIHVETTRYPTVTFRILNTSSVSIHVFLGPTPADVIKQMTAFVGRPKLPPIWALGFHVCRYDLKNAYEVISGLREKGVPHESDCISSKFTSEIPYVLPVSDDEKQWKNLTALLKQQGQKLLLVHTPHVPMNETYNDKPYHPFVSAKRDGILMGDDGHSVRAVPLSSMADLSYGVVDVFSKHYPSWVNENYKEAYDETPFDGILLDQNTPVDMSRPEPINQYKDPPPYKTRCSNNSVNFPFVDFGPELLFKNTVCMDVPHRDTAALHYALHNTYGLKNTQVVTKSVANVTKNKSRQMFFASMSTHTGSGTYGGHFGSGYKATWTMLQTSLVHMLEMSLYGVPMYGSAVCGSEGDPSYDLCSRWYQLSALSSFMFTSRRAGEAPVDPYSLTYMRDVARHNIQIRYTLLDYMHTQLMLFSADGEPFLRPVFFEYPTDRTARKITRQFFLGSALMAAPVMTADMSLAKVYFPKDSFYNFFTRQQMSVDKTDRWLGVLASEYEPALFIRAGHILPVRRPNVTVALTQKNPFSLMVATKKADKGKSLAQGLVYIDDGVSMKTSFTAKILFRKEPYTTKNPEKTYALEILPKPQSTPNAEVNVGVEKLIILGLGIHKAPTSVRANNCSVNKDSYVYKFKTDSLIVTNLATQCNVSLGSKHMIKIVF
;
A
#
# COMPACT_ATOMS: atom_id res chain seq x y z
N MET A 1 20.96 73.69 -18.72
CA MET A 1 19.90 73.28 -17.76
C MET A 1 19.13 72.04 -18.20
N ALA A 2 18.89 71.81 -19.50
CA ALA A 2 18.15 70.62 -19.99
C ALA A 2 18.89 69.27 -19.79
N ASP A 3 20.23 69.25 -19.79
CA ASP A 3 21.02 68.00 -19.70
C ASP A 3 21.15 67.46 -18.25
N SER A 4 20.98 68.31 -17.23
CA SER A 4 20.99 67.88 -15.83
C SER A 4 19.67 67.26 -15.37
N GLU A 5 18.54 67.71 -15.94
CA GLU A 5 17.23 67.12 -15.64
C GLU A 5 17.05 65.75 -16.28
N LEU A 6 17.57 65.56 -17.50
CA LEU A 6 17.52 64.27 -18.19
C LEU A 6 18.33 63.19 -17.47
N ARG A 7 19.53 63.53 -16.96
CA ARG A 7 20.34 62.60 -16.15
C ARG A 7 19.68 62.26 -14.81
N ARG A 8 18.97 63.20 -14.18
CA ARG A 8 18.16 62.93 -12.99
C ARG A 8 16.99 62.00 -13.29
N HIS A 9 16.28 62.21 -14.39
CA HIS A 9 15.16 61.36 -14.79
C HIS A 9 15.60 59.93 -15.14
N VAL A 10 16.71 59.78 -15.88
CA VAL A 10 17.26 58.46 -16.20
C VAL A 10 17.74 57.73 -14.94
N ALA A 11 18.41 58.42 -14.00
CA ALA A 11 18.84 57.82 -12.74
C ALA A 11 17.67 57.37 -11.85
N VAL A 12 16.60 58.17 -11.79
CA VAL A 12 15.37 57.82 -11.03
C VAL A 12 14.65 56.64 -11.69
N VAL A 13 14.51 56.62 -13.02
CA VAL A 13 13.88 55.52 -13.75
C VAL A 13 14.69 54.23 -13.65
N SER A 14 16.03 54.30 -13.74
CA SER A 14 16.90 53.14 -13.51
C SER A 14 16.85 52.66 -12.05
N GLY A 15 16.78 53.56 -11.08
CA GLY A 15 16.62 53.22 -9.67
C GLY A 15 15.30 52.52 -9.38
N VAL A 16 14.19 53.00 -9.96
CA VAL A 16 12.86 52.39 -9.83
C VAL A 16 12.79 51.03 -10.54
N LEU A 17 13.42 50.87 -11.71
CA LEU A 17 13.48 49.58 -12.42
C LEU A 17 14.32 48.54 -11.66
N VAL A 18 15.42 48.95 -11.03
CA VAL A 18 16.22 48.06 -10.17
C VAL A 18 15.45 47.71 -8.90
N LEU A 19 14.74 48.67 -8.26
CA LEU A 19 13.88 48.38 -7.11
C LEU A 19 12.72 47.45 -7.50
N CYS A 20 12.08 47.65 -8.65
CA CYS A 20 11.03 46.77 -9.16
C CYS A 20 11.56 45.38 -9.53
N MET A 21 12.77 45.24 -10.06
CA MET A 21 13.40 43.94 -10.32
C MET A 21 13.83 43.23 -9.02
N VAL A 22 14.32 43.97 -8.02
CA VAL A 22 14.65 43.42 -6.69
C VAL A 22 13.38 43.05 -5.93
N CYS A 23 12.29 43.81 -6.04
CA CYS A 23 10.98 43.44 -5.51
C CYS A 23 10.33 42.29 -6.29
N ALA A 24 10.45 42.25 -7.62
CA ALA A 24 9.89 41.16 -8.45
C ALA A 24 10.69 39.85 -8.35
N ALA A 25 11.98 39.90 -8.02
CA ALA A 25 12.79 38.72 -7.72
C ALA A 25 12.75 38.35 -6.21
N GLY A 26 12.59 39.34 -5.33
CA GLY A 26 12.55 39.19 -3.89
C GLY A 26 11.18 38.76 -3.33
N LEU A 27 10.07 39.24 -3.89
CA LEU A 27 8.72 38.82 -3.44
C LEU A 27 8.42 37.35 -3.72
N PRO A 28 8.84 36.73 -4.85
CA PRO A 28 8.69 35.28 -5.04
C PRO A 28 9.62 34.47 -4.14
N LEU A 29 10.80 34.99 -3.76
CA LEU A 29 11.74 34.36 -2.83
C LEU A 29 11.31 34.50 -1.36
N LEU A 30 10.60 35.58 -1.00
CA LEU A 30 9.98 35.76 0.32
C LEU A 30 8.64 35.01 0.43
N MET A 31 7.85 34.92 -0.66
CA MET A 31 6.68 34.02 -0.73
C MET A 31 7.05 32.54 -0.91
N GLN A 32 8.31 32.21 -1.17
CA GLN A 32 8.81 30.83 -1.22
C GLN A 32 8.88 30.17 0.17
N PHE A 33 8.82 30.97 1.23
CA PHE A 33 8.56 30.52 2.58
C PHE A 33 7.10 30.81 2.92
N TYR A 34 6.21 29.85 2.68
CA TYR A 34 5.06 29.73 3.58
C TYR A 34 5.63 29.35 4.94
N VAL A 35 6.11 30.36 5.68
CA VAL A 35 6.27 30.30 7.12
C VAL A 35 4.85 30.10 7.63
N LEU A 36 4.61 28.99 8.32
CA LEU A 36 3.36 28.83 9.08
C LEU A 36 3.20 30.11 9.90
N PRO A 37 2.05 30.81 9.84
CA PRO A 37 1.91 32.13 10.47
C PRO A 37 2.42 32.06 11.91
N ASN A 38 3.26 33.03 12.31
CA ASN A 38 3.65 33.18 13.70
C ASN A 38 2.38 33.56 14.48
N TRP A 39 1.85 32.62 15.26
CA TRP A 39 0.68 32.80 16.11
C TRP A 39 1.06 33.69 17.30
N THR A 40 0.90 35.01 17.19
CA THR A 40 0.98 35.93 18.33
C THR A 40 -0.40 36.35 18.82
N SER A 41 -0.64 36.04 20.10
CA SER A 41 -1.56 36.66 21.08
C SER A 41 -2.98 37.12 20.67
N SER A 42 -3.94 36.48 21.34
CA SER A 42 -5.27 36.96 21.77
C SER A 42 -6.48 36.90 20.82
N GLU A 43 -6.35 37.03 19.50
CA GLU A 43 -7.55 37.23 18.65
C GLU A 43 -8.25 35.97 18.09
N GLN A 44 -7.72 34.75 18.22
CA GLN A 44 -8.43 33.56 17.74
C GLN A 44 -8.19 32.31 18.59
N ARG A 45 -8.68 32.30 19.84
CA ARG A 45 -8.70 31.09 20.69
C ARG A 45 -9.59 29.95 20.15
N CYS A 46 -10.39 30.23 19.11
CA CYS A 46 -11.27 29.32 18.37
C CYS A 46 -11.19 29.55 16.85
N GLY A 47 -9.99 29.87 16.36
CA GLY A 47 -9.77 30.33 14.99
C GLY A 47 -10.35 29.41 13.91
N ASN A 48 -10.82 30.01 12.81
CA ASN A 48 -11.50 29.30 11.73
C ASN A 48 -10.66 28.18 11.08
N GLU A 49 -9.32 28.27 11.17
CA GLU A 49 -8.42 27.30 10.54
C GLU A 49 -8.08 26.08 11.42
N LEU A 50 -8.31 26.17 12.73
CA LEU A 50 -7.96 25.16 13.76
C LEU A 50 -9.22 24.75 14.55
N ARG A 51 -10.22 24.24 13.85
CA ARG A 51 -11.45 23.73 14.48
C ARG A 51 -11.38 22.21 14.57
N ILE A 52 -11.14 21.70 15.78
CA ILE A 52 -11.14 20.27 16.11
C ILE A 52 -12.29 20.04 17.09
N SER A 53 -13.19 19.11 16.78
CA SER A 53 -14.38 18.86 17.61
C SER A 53 -14.02 18.48 19.06
N CYS A 54 -14.61 19.18 20.03
CA CYS A 54 -14.50 18.85 21.47
C CYS A 54 -15.63 17.92 21.95
N ALA A 55 -16.61 17.63 21.10
CA ALA A 55 -17.75 16.79 21.47
C ALA A 55 -17.35 15.37 21.92
N GLY A 56 -16.17 14.89 21.54
CA GLY A 56 -15.67 13.55 21.90
C GLY A 56 -15.32 13.38 23.38
N ILE A 57 -15.08 14.47 24.12
CA ILE A 57 -14.68 14.42 25.54
C ILE A 57 -15.81 14.83 26.51
N ILE A 58 -16.91 15.36 25.99
CA ILE A 58 -18.05 15.85 26.78
C ILE A 58 -19.09 14.72 26.90
N VAL A 59 -19.45 14.38 28.14
CA VAL A 59 -20.45 13.34 28.44
C VAL A 59 -21.88 13.89 28.35
N ALA A 60 -22.07 15.16 28.71
CA ALA A 60 -23.38 15.81 28.71
C ALA A 60 -23.96 15.94 27.29
N ARG A 61 -25.23 15.57 27.12
CA ARG A 61 -25.99 15.69 25.86
C ARG A 61 -27.38 16.29 26.14
N PRO A 62 -27.89 17.18 25.27
CA PRO A 62 -27.23 17.80 24.12
C PRO A 62 -26.07 18.73 24.55
N ILE A 63 -25.11 18.97 23.66
CA ILE A 63 -24.02 19.92 23.93
C ILE A 63 -24.53 21.33 23.61
N THR A 64 -24.91 22.07 24.65
CA THR A 64 -25.25 23.49 24.57
C THR A 64 -23.98 24.35 24.62
N GLN A 65 -24.11 25.65 24.35
CA GLN A 65 -23.02 26.62 24.53
C GLN A 65 -22.45 26.56 25.96
N GLU A 66 -23.33 26.59 26.97
CA GLU A 66 -22.96 26.55 28.39
C GLU A 66 -22.17 25.28 28.73
N VAL A 67 -22.63 24.12 28.25
CA VAL A 67 -21.95 22.83 28.44
C VAL A 67 -20.57 22.84 27.77
N CYS A 68 -20.48 23.39 26.56
CA CYS A 68 -19.22 23.47 25.82
C CYS A 68 -18.18 24.34 26.53
N GLU A 69 -18.58 25.54 26.95
CA GLU A 69 -17.70 26.49 27.62
C GLU A 69 -17.29 25.98 29.01
N ALA A 70 -18.22 25.40 29.77
CA ALA A 70 -17.94 24.79 31.07
C ALA A 70 -16.99 23.57 30.97
N ALA A 71 -16.98 22.87 29.83
CA ALA A 71 -16.03 21.80 29.54
C ALA A 71 -14.62 22.32 29.18
N GLY A 72 -14.38 23.64 29.21
CA GLY A 72 -13.11 24.24 28.84
C GLY A 72 -12.89 24.35 27.32
N CYS A 73 -13.96 24.20 26.54
CA CYS A 73 -13.96 24.28 25.09
C CYS A 73 -14.54 25.61 24.60
N CYS A 74 -14.65 25.77 23.30
CA CYS A 74 -15.17 26.97 22.68
C CYS A 74 -16.39 26.67 21.81
N TRP A 75 -17.46 27.43 22.03
CA TRP A 75 -18.65 27.40 21.22
C TRP A 75 -18.50 28.30 19.99
N VAL A 76 -18.89 27.80 18.83
CA VAL A 76 -18.99 28.59 17.60
C VAL A 76 -20.39 28.46 17.06
N GLU A 77 -21.02 29.62 16.87
CA GLU A 77 -22.36 29.75 16.31
C GLU A 77 -22.35 30.71 15.12
N ASN A 78 -22.91 30.25 13.99
CA ASN A 78 -23.26 31.08 12.84
C ASN A 78 -24.56 30.55 12.21
N SER A 79 -25.01 31.13 11.09
CA SER A 79 -26.29 30.77 10.44
C SER A 79 -26.41 29.29 10.02
N THR A 80 -25.33 28.50 10.01
CA THR A 80 -25.32 27.11 9.55
C THR A 80 -24.62 26.12 10.50
N ILE A 81 -23.89 26.59 11.52
CA ILE A 81 -23.07 25.76 12.40
C ILE A 81 -23.27 26.21 13.84
N GLN A 82 -23.75 25.28 14.68
CA GLN A 82 -23.70 25.34 16.14
C GLN A 82 -22.84 24.17 16.61
N SER A 83 -21.62 24.43 17.04
CA SER A 83 -20.67 23.36 17.35
C SER A 83 -19.62 23.73 18.41
N CYS A 84 -19.20 22.72 19.15
CA CYS A 84 -18.21 22.83 20.22
C CYS A 84 -16.83 22.34 19.76
N TYR A 85 -15.82 23.19 19.89
CA TYR A 85 -14.44 22.93 19.44
C TYR A 85 -13.44 23.05 20.58
N HIS A 86 -12.32 22.35 20.47
CA HIS A 86 -11.20 22.54 21.39
C HIS A 86 -10.71 24.00 21.33
N LYS A 87 -10.45 24.56 22.50
CA LYS A 87 -9.74 25.83 22.64
C LYS A 87 -8.26 25.60 22.31
N PHE A 88 -7.63 26.56 21.63
CA PHE A 88 -6.19 26.49 21.34
C PHE A 88 -5.45 27.70 21.91
N PRO A 89 -4.47 27.50 22.83
CA PRO A 89 -4.06 26.23 23.46
C PRO A 89 -5.17 25.53 24.26
N ALA A 90 -5.09 24.20 24.40
CA ALA A 90 -6.08 23.38 25.11
C ALA A 90 -6.17 23.76 26.61
N ALA A 91 -7.38 23.77 27.18
CA ALA A 91 -7.59 24.08 28.60
C ALA A 91 -7.04 23.00 29.54
N LEU A 92 -6.94 21.77 29.06
CA LEU A 92 -6.40 20.62 29.79
C LEU A 92 -4.99 20.35 29.27
N LYS A 93 -3.99 20.43 30.15
CA LYS A 93 -2.58 20.24 29.77
C LYS A 93 -1.86 19.36 30.78
N TYR A 94 -0.93 18.56 30.30
CA TYR A 94 -0.03 17.79 31.16
C TYR A 94 1.22 18.61 31.45
N HIS A 95 1.75 18.54 32.67
CA HIS A 95 2.99 19.19 33.09
C HIS A 95 3.96 18.16 33.64
N LEU A 96 5.26 18.45 33.57
CA LEU A 96 6.27 17.56 34.13
C LEU A 96 6.07 17.44 35.64
N ASP A 97 5.97 16.20 36.12
CA ASP A 97 6.01 15.86 37.54
C ASP A 97 7.42 15.48 37.94
N HIS A 98 8.00 14.45 37.31
CA HIS A 98 9.39 14.08 37.51
C HIS A 98 9.92 13.31 36.31
N ALA A 99 11.24 13.12 36.26
CA ALA A 99 11.92 12.40 35.20
C ALA A 99 12.92 11.39 35.74
N THR A 100 13.07 10.26 35.05
CA THR A 100 14.06 9.24 35.40
C THR A 100 15.41 9.53 34.76
N GLN A 101 16.48 8.89 35.26
CA GLN A 101 17.82 8.94 34.64
C GLN A 101 17.82 8.46 33.18
N SER A 102 16.88 7.58 32.82
CA SER A 102 16.65 7.10 31.45
C SER A 102 15.79 8.06 30.58
N LYS A 103 15.52 9.29 31.04
CA LYS A 103 14.67 10.30 30.38
C LYS A 103 13.22 9.86 30.15
N ASN A 104 12.68 8.95 30.96
CA ASN A 104 11.22 8.74 30.99
C ASN A 104 10.58 9.90 31.76
N LEU A 105 9.50 10.45 31.23
CA LEU A 105 8.77 11.56 31.84
C LEU A 105 7.52 11.05 32.52
N TRP A 106 7.27 11.52 33.74
CA TRP A 106 5.99 11.38 34.41
C TRP A 106 5.32 12.73 34.40
N LEU A 107 4.05 12.76 33.98
CA LEU A 107 3.32 13.98 33.75
C LEU A 107 2.01 13.98 34.54
N ASN A 108 1.66 15.13 35.10
CA ASN A 108 0.41 15.34 35.83
C ASN A 108 -0.48 16.35 35.08
N LEU A 109 -1.78 16.04 35.00
CA LEU A 109 -2.77 16.93 34.39
C LEU A 109 -3.00 18.17 35.26
N ARG A 110 -2.96 19.34 34.62
CA ARG A 110 -3.37 20.64 35.19
C ARG A 110 -4.38 21.31 34.26
N THR A 111 -5.21 22.19 34.80
CA THR A 111 -6.22 22.94 34.05
C THR A 111 -5.82 24.41 33.97
N GLU A 112 -5.93 25.01 32.78
CA GLU A 112 -5.80 26.44 32.58
C GLU A 112 -7.19 27.11 32.63
N GLY A 113 -7.52 27.68 33.79
CA GLY A 113 -8.83 28.30 34.06
C GLY A 113 -9.85 27.31 34.60
N TYR A 114 -11.12 27.73 34.64
CA TYR A 114 -12.22 26.89 35.12
C TYR A 114 -12.59 25.82 34.08
N VAL A 115 -12.58 24.57 34.51
CA VAL A 115 -13.05 23.41 33.75
C VAL A 115 -13.89 22.55 34.68
N ASN A 116 -15.17 22.36 34.35
CA ASN A 116 -16.04 21.47 35.10
C ASN A 116 -15.78 20.02 34.68
N SER A 117 -14.92 19.33 35.44
CA SER A 117 -14.55 17.94 35.16
C SER A 117 -15.71 16.95 35.23
N SER A 118 -16.84 17.28 35.88
CA SER A 118 -18.01 16.39 35.91
C SER A 118 -18.71 16.29 34.55
N LEU A 119 -18.47 17.25 33.65
CA LEU A 119 -18.99 17.23 32.28
C LEU A 119 -18.10 16.41 31.33
N LEU A 120 -16.88 16.10 31.79
CA LEU A 120 -15.87 15.42 30.99
C LEU A 120 -15.86 13.93 31.28
N ARG A 121 -15.40 13.16 30.30
CA ARG A 121 -15.08 11.74 30.49
C ARG A 121 -14.00 11.57 31.55
N GLY A 122 -13.87 10.37 32.11
CA GLY A 122 -12.84 10.07 33.11
C GLY A 122 -11.44 10.28 32.53
N ILE A 123 -10.87 11.47 32.71
CA ILE A 123 -9.54 11.83 32.19
C ILE A 123 -8.47 11.25 33.11
N VAL A 124 -7.49 10.58 32.50
CA VAL A 124 -6.31 10.08 33.18
C VAL A 124 -5.47 11.24 33.68
N LYS A 125 -5.27 11.30 35.00
CA LYS A 125 -4.52 12.39 35.64
C LYS A 125 -3.02 12.29 35.44
N ASN A 126 -2.48 11.07 35.38
CA ASN A 126 -1.05 10.82 35.38
C ASN A 126 -0.65 10.05 34.12
N LEU A 127 0.25 10.62 33.31
CA LEU A 127 0.80 9.97 32.13
C LEU A 127 2.28 9.68 32.31
N VAL A 128 2.75 8.74 31.51
CA VAL A 128 4.17 8.44 31.35
C VAL A 128 4.54 8.49 29.88
N VAL A 129 5.64 9.16 29.57
CA VAL A 129 6.21 9.26 28.23
C VAL A 129 7.58 8.61 28.22
N LYS A 130 7.77 7.67 27.30
CA LYS A 130 9.04 6.95 27.13
C LYS A 130 9.55 7.13 25.71
N THR A 131 10.83 7.42 25.56
CA THR A 131 11.48 7.53 24.26
C THR A 131 12.53 6.46 24.09
N GLN A 132 12.52 5.81 22.94
CA GLN A 132 13.52 4.82 22.58
C GLN A 132 14.11 5.13 21.21
N MET A 133 15.44 5.23 21.16
CA MET A 133 16.18 5.26 19.90
C MET A 133 16.18 3.87 19.28
N MET A 134 15.56 3.72 18.11
CA MET A 134 15.50 2.45 17.38
C MET A 134 16.61 2.35 16.34
N SER A 135 16.91 3.47 15.66
CA SER A 135 18.07 3.63 14.78
C SER A 135 18.43 5.12 14.63
N ASN A 136 19.43 5.45 13.80
CA ASN A 136 19.78 6.85 13.49
C ASN A 136 18.61 7.61 12.84
N TYR A 137 17.67 6.93 12.17
CA TYR A 137 16.56 7.54 11.44
C TYR A 137 15.18 7.11 11.94
N HIS A 138 15.11 6.44 13.09
CA HIS A 138 13.86 5.94 13.65
C HIS A 138 13.85 6.11 15.17
N VAL A 139 12.81 6.80 15.65
CA VAL A 139 12.54 6.98 17.09
C VAL A 139 11.16 6.44 17.42
N GLN A 140 11.04 5.80 18.58
CA GLN A 140 9.78 5.44 19.19
C GLN A 140 9.49 6.38 20.36
N VAL A 141 8.26 6.87 20.46
CA VAL A 141 7.73 7.60 21.61
C VAL A 141 6.45 6.92 22.07
N CYS A 142 6.44 6.38 23.28
CA CYS A 142 5.26 5.81 23.90
C CYS A 142 4.64 6.82 24.86
N ILE A 143 3.32 7.00 24.80
CA ILE A 143 2.52 7.76 25.77
C ILE A 143 1.52 6.78 26.38
N ALA A 144 1.44 6.73 27.70
CA ALA A 144 0.56 5.80 28.41
C ALA A 144 0.04 6.38 29.72
N ASP A 145 -1.10 5.86 30.20
CA ASP A 145 -1.53 5.99 31.59
C ASP A 145 -0.49 5.36 32.53
N ALA A 146 -0.03 6.16 33.49
CA ALA A 146 0.94 5.80 34.51
C ALA A 146 0.52 4.58 35.37
N SER A 147 -0.79 4.41 35.56
CA SER A 147 -1.37 3.36 36.39
C SER A 147 -1.72 2.09 35.59
N ALA A 148 -1.76 2.18 34.26
CA ALA A 148 -2.22 1.09 33.42
C ALA A 148 -1.17 -0.02 33.27
N LYS A 149 -1.60 -1.27 33.46
CA LYS A 149 -0.76 -2.46 33.17
C LYS A 149 -0.27 -2.49 31.71
N SER A 150 -1.04 -1.90 30.80
CA SER A 150 -0.75 -1.78 29.35
C SER A 150 0.56 -1.02 29.07
N GLN A 151 0.99 -0.10 29.94
CA GLN A 151 2.29 0.58 29.84
C GLN A 151 3.47 -0.40 29.72
N ARG A 152 3.39 -1.56 30.39
CA ARG A 152 4.48 -2.57 30.39
C ARG A 152 4.58 -3.36 29.09
N THR A 153 3.49 -3.44 28.32
CA THR A 153 3.40 -4.18 27.07
C THR A 153 3.48 -3.27 25.85
N THR A 154 2.74 -2.16 25.82
CA THR A 154 2.64 -1.27 24.65
C THR A 154 3.92 -0.47 24.43
N CYS A 155 4.59 -0.06 25.52
CA CYS A 155 5.84 0.72 25.43
C CYS A 155 7.09 -0.13 25.25
N LYS A 156 6.96 -1.43 24.94
CA LYS A 156 8.08 -2.28 24.53
C LYS A 156 8.00 -2.50 23.02
N PRO A 157 9.09 -2.33 22.26
CA PRO A 157 9.07 -2.63 20.84
C PRO A 157 8.79 -4.14 20.61
N PRO A 158 8.12 -4.50 19.50
CA PRO A 158 7.93 -5.89 19.12
C PRO A 158 9.28 -6.56 18.82
N GLY A 159 9.63 -7.54 19.65
CA GLY A 159 10.93 -8.19 19.64
C GLY A 159 11.97 -7.34 20.38
N GLU A 160 12.70 -7.95 21.32
CA GLU A 160 13.94 -7.37 21.79
C GLU A 160 14.85 -7.22 20.56
N VAL A 161 14.91 -6.02 19.98
CA VAL A 161 16.03 -5.65 19.13
C VAL A 161 17.22 -5.81 20.05
N SER A 162 17.97 -6.89 19.86
CA SER A 162 19.30 -7.00 20.41
C SER A 162 20.02 -5.75 19.90
N ALA A 163 20.14 -4.76 20.79
CA ALA A 163 20.99 -3.63 20.51
C ALA A 163 22.36 -4.25 20.27
N ASN A 164 22.75 -4.41 19.01
CA ASN A 164 24.13 -4.71 18.67
C ASN A 164 24.91 -3.55 19.26
N LYS A 165 25.52 -3.79 20.43
CA LYS A 165 26.27 -2.86 21.27
C LYS A 165 27.58 -2.40 20.61
N SER A 166 27.67 -2.32 19.28
CA SER A 166 28.94 -2.19 18.57
C SER A 166 29.06 -1.00 17.60
N ALA A 167 28.10 -0.08 17.54
CA ALA A 167 28.28 1.18 16.83
C ALA A 167 27.86 2.37 17.70
N SER A 168 28.71 3.40 17.77
CA SER A 168 28.32 4.72 18.30
C SER A 168 27.21 5.29 17.42
N LEU A 169 25.96 5.09 17.82
CA LEU A 169 24.79 5.58 17.10
C LEU A 169 24.61 7.08 17.38
N SER A 170 24.65 7.90 16.34
CA SER A 170 24.34 9.32 16.41
C SER A 170 22.97 9.57 15.75
N PRO A 171 21.91 9.87 16.53
CA PRO A 171 20.59 10.05 15.96
C PRO A 171 20.55 11.28 15.06
N GLU A 172 19.85 11.17 13.92
CA GLU A 172 19.60 12.27 12.96
C GLU A 172 18.43 13.17 13.41
N TYR A 173 17.95 12.97 14.63
CA TYR A 173 16.85 13.71 15.25
C TYR A 173 17.18 14.25 16.63
N TYR A 174 16.45 15.29 17.01
CA TYR A 174 16.22 15.68 18.40
C TYR A 174 14.79 15.30 18.80
N VAL A 175 14.64 14.77 20.01
CA VAL A 175 13.34 14.67 20.69
C VAL A 175 13.32 15.72 21.77
N LYS A 176 12.37 16.64 21.70
CA LYS A 176 12.21 17.74 22.66
C LYS A 176 10.83 17.71 23.27
N PHE A 177 10.77 18.14 24.52
CA PHE A 177 9.55 18.25 25.28
C PHE A 177 9.49 19.66 25.87
N GLY A 178 8.89 20.64 25.18
CA GLY A 178 9.00 22.06 25.56
C GLY A 178 9.71 22.97 24.54
N ASP A 179 9.92 24.24 24.90
CA ASP A 179 10.30 25.31 23.96
C ASP A 179 11.82 25.44 23.80
N SER A 180 12.60 25.19 24.85
CA SER A 180 14.04 25.50 24.89
C SER A 180 14.97 24.32 25.20
N THR A 181 14.49 23.21 25.77
CA THR A 181 15.34 22.12 26.33
C THR A 181 14.93 20.70 25.92
N ASP A 182 15.83 19.72 26.16
CA ASP A 182 15.58 18.27 26.05
C ASP A 182 14.45 17.78 26.99
N MET A 183 14.00 18.62 27.93
CA MET A 183 13.04 18.35 29.00
C MET A 183 12.14 19.58 29.19
N PRO A 184 10.86 19.41 29.58
CA PRO A 184 10.02 20.58 29.89
C PRO A 184 10.48 21.20 31.21
N GLU A 185 10.34 22.52 31.35
CA GLU A 185 10.38 23.13 32.69
C GLU A 185 9.16 22.65 33.52
N TYR A 186 9.29 22.60 34.84
CA TYR A 186 8.24 22.05 35.74
C TYR A 186 6.86 22.70 35.55
N ASP A 187 6.83 23.99 35.21
CA ASP A 187 5.60 24.75 34.99
C ASP A 187 5.26 24.96 33.50
N GLU A 188 6.11 24.52 32.57
CA GLU A 188 5.80 24.56 31.14
C GLU A 188 4.84 23.41 30.78
N PRO A 189 3.79 23.65 29.98
CA PRO A 189 2.94 22.57 29.48
C PRO A 189 3.73 21.63 28.57
N PHE A 190 3.52 20.33 28.75
CA PHE A 190 4.10 19.27 27.94
C PHE A 190 3.60 19.34 26.49
N TYR A 191 4.54 19.23 25.56
CA TYR A 191 4.26 18.83 24.19
C TYR A 191 5.52 18.21 23.57
N LEU A 192 5.31 17.33 22.60
CA LEU A 192 6.37 16.61 21.90
C LEU A 192 6.74 17.32 20.60
N LYS A 193 8.05 17.57 20.40
CA LYS A 193 8.64 17.98 19.12
C LYS A 193 9.72 16.98 18.70
N ILE A 194 9.61 16.44 17.49
CA ILE A 194 10.68 15.65 16.86
C ILE A 194 11.26 16.47 15.70
N GLN A 195 12.56 16.76 15.74
CA GLN A 195 13.23 17.64 14.78
C GLN A 195 14.33 16.90 14.02
N ARG A 196 14.47 17.16 12.73
CA ARG A 196 15.53 16.58 11.89
C ARG A 196 16.76 17.49 11.84
N LYS A 197 17.93 16.96 12.23
CA LYS A 197 19.19 17.74 12.36
C LYS A 197 19.64 18.36 11.04
N SER A 198 19.75 17.55 9.99
CA SER A 198 20.18 17.95 8.63
C SER A 198 19.24 18.90 7.90
N SER A 199 18.11 19.29 8.49
CA SER A 199 17.18 20.26 7.90
C SER A 199 17.01 21.49 8.77
N ASN A 200 18.12 21.97 9.34
CA ASN A 200 18.13 23.12 10.23
C ASN A 200 17.11 22.96 11.37
N ASN A 201 17.11 21.78 11.99
CA ASN A 201 16.18 21.41 13.08
C ASN A 201 14.70 21.55 12.71
N ARG A 202 14.31 21.33 11.44
CA ARG A 202 12.90 21.31 11.05
C ARG A 202 12.11 20.30 11.89
N THR A 203 11.00 20.76 12.45
CA THR A 203 10.08 19.93 13.22
C THR A 203 9.21 19.08 12.30
N LEU A 204 9.24 17.77 12.50
CA LEU A 204 8.52 16.76 11.74
C LEU A 204 7.20 16.37 12.42
N PHE A 205 7.24 16.25 13.75
CA PHE A 205 6.09 15.91 14.59
C PHE A 205 6.00 16.94 15.72
N ASN A 206 4.83 17.55 15.93
CA ASN A 206 4.68 18.65 16.88
C ASN A 206 3.29 18.66 17.52
N THR A 207 3.21 18.40 18.82
CA THR A 207 1.93 18.39 19.55
C THR A 207 1.62 19.71 20.27
N LYS A 208 2.41 20.78 20.07
CA LYS A 208 2.30 22.05 20.84
C LYS A 208 0.92 22.69 20.75
N LEU A 209 0.32 22.70 19.56
CA LEU A 209 -1.03 23.25 19.36
C LEU A 209 -2.12 22.20 19.58
N GLY A 210 -1.79 20.95 19.85
CA GLY A 210 -2.74 19.84 19.81
C GLY A 210 -3.32 19.49 21.17
N ALA A 211 -4.56 18.99 21.19
CA ALA A 211 -5.04 18.25 22.37
C ALA A 211 -4.22 16.96 22.51
N LEU A 212 -3.74 16.71 23.73
CA LEU A 212 -3.31 15.40 24.21
C LEU A 212 -4.20 15.06 25.39
N LEU A 213 -5.12 14.14 25.21
CA LEU A 213 -6.07 13.74 26.24
C LEU A 213 -6.17 12.22 26.26
N VAL A 214 -6.07 11.64 27.45
CA VAL A 214 -6.31 10.21 27.66
C VAL A 214 -7.49 10.09 28.59
N THR A 215 -8.53 9.41 28.12
CA THR A 215 -9.71 9.06 28.91
C THR A 215 -9.77 7.56 29.13
N GLU A 216 -10.78 7.07 29.83
CA GLU A 216 -11.00 5.64 30.05
C GLU A 216 -11.15 4.81 28.76
N ASP A 217 -11.63 5.42 27.66
CA ASP A 217 -11.97 4.72 26.42
C ASP A 217 -11.53 5.45 25.13
N VAL A 218 -10.94 6.64 25.22
CA VAL A 218 -10.39 7.38 24.07
C VAL A 218 -9.05 8.03 24.41
N LEU A 219 -8.05 7.79 23.58
CA LEU A 219 -6.82 8.59 23.53
C LEU A 219 -6.89 9.53 22.33
N GLU A 220 -6.90 10.83 22.59
CA GLU A 220 -6.83 11.87 21.57
C GLU A 220 -5.43 12.48 21.49
N LEU A 221 -4.89 12.56 20.27
CA LEU A 221 -3.58 13.13 19.98
C LEU A 221 -3.63 13.96 18.71
N THR A 222 -3.24 15.23 18.80
CA THR A 222 -3.12 16.11 17.64
C THR A 222 -1.66 16.48 17.36
N THR A 223 -1.26 16.40 16.09
CA THR A 223 0.08 16.80 15.62
C THR A 223 0.00 17.76 14.45
N ILE A 224 0.95 18.70 14.38
CA ILE A 224 1.13 19.64 13.27
C ILE A 224 2.11 19.04 12.26
N LEU A 225 1.71 19.03 11.00
CA LEU A 225 2.54 18.60 9.88
C LEU A 225 3.38 19.77 9.33
N PRO A 226 4.60 19.51 8.85
CA PRO A 226 5.44 20.52 8.20
C PRO A 226 4.96 20.91 6.79
N SER A 227 3.97 20.20 6.23
CA SER A 227 3.37 20.51 4.93
C SER A 227 1.95 19.93 4.83
N ARG A 228 1.22 20.29 3.76
CA ARG A 228 -0.11 19.73 3.42
C ARG A 228 -0.03 18.44 2.59
N ASN A 229 1.15 17.89 2.34
CA ASN A 229 1.31 16.72 1.47
C ASN A 229 1.27 15.43 2.29
N LEU A 230 0.06 15.06 2.71
CA LEU A 230 -0.23 13.87 3.52
C LEU A 230 -0.72 12.72 2.63
N TYR A 231 -0.17 11.53 2.84
CA TYR A 231 -0.51 10.29 2.14
C TYR A 231 -0.55 9.13 3.15
N GLY A 232 -1.34 8.08 2.91
CA GLY A 232 -1.48 6.94 3.84
C GLY A 232 -2.78 7.00 4.66
N LEU A 233 -2.84 6.39 5.85
CA LEU A 233 -4.03 6.35 6.71
C LEU A 233 -5.26 5.77 6.01
N GLY A 234 -5.08 4.58 5.43
CA GLY A 234 -6.07 3.88 4.62
C GLY A 234 -6.28 2.44 5.08
N LEU A 235 -7.12 1.66 4.40
CA LEU A 235 -7.75 1.99 3.12
C LEU A 235 -9.07 2.77 3.27
N THR A 236 -9.32 3.68 2.35
CA THR A 236 -10.54 4.50 2.28
C THR A 236 -10.99 4.68 0.84
N SER A 237 -12.30 4.85 0.61
CA SER A 237 -12.81 5.19 -0.72
C SER A 237 -12.33 6.59 -1.12
N SER A 238 -11.31 6.68 -1.96
CA SER A 238 -10.77 7.95 -2.45
C SER A 238 -10.25 7.79 -3.88
N THR A 239 -10.49 8.80 -4.71
CA THR A 239 -9.91 8.92 -6.05
C THR A 239 -8.62 9.75 -6.08
N SER A 240 -8.13 10.18 -4.91
CA SER A 240 -6.88 10.92 -4.76
C SER A 240 -5.97 10.26 -3.72
N LEU A 241 -4.69 10.09 -4.08
CA LEU A 241 -3.69 9.56 -3.16
C LEU A 241 -3.29 10.59 -2.08
N ARG A 242 -3.31 11.88 -2.42
CA ARG A 242 -2.98 12.96 -1.49
C ARG A 242 -4.25 13.36 -0.75
N HIS A 243 -4.22 13.32 0.57
CA HIS A 243 -5.34 13.74 1.40
C HIS A 243 -5.70 15.20 1.16
N THR A 244 -6.99 15.45 1.08
CA THR A 244 -7.52 16.81 1.17
C THR A 244 -7.55 17.20 2.64
N MET A 245 -7.04 18.39 2.96
CA MET A 245 -7.10 18.93 4.31
C MET A 245 -8.55 19.30 4.66
N SER A 246 -8.91 19.32 5.95
CA SER A 246 -10.32 19.51 6.40
C SER A 246 -11.21 18.30 6.09
N SER A 247 -10.66 17.09 6.23
CA SER A 247 -11.36 15.82 6.04
C SER A 247 -11.36 14.99 7.33
N LYS A 248 -12.39 14.15 7.47
CA LYS A 248 -12.56 13.19 8.57
C LYS A 248 -12.88 11.80 8.02
N TRP A 249 -12.30 10.76 8.61
CA TRP A 249 -12.56 9.36 8.23
C TRP A 249 -12.14 8.42 9.35
N THR A 250 -12.50 7.14 9.23
CA THR A 250 -12.23 6.13 10.27
C THR A 250 -11.43 4.97 9.70
N LEU A 251 -10.37 4.59 10.43
CA LEU A 251 -9.59 3.38 10.18
C LEU A 251 -10.27 2.19 10.86
N LEU A 252 -11.10 1.50 10.09
CA LEU A 252 -11.90 0.35 10.52
C LEU A 252 -11.90 -0.72 9.42
N ASN A 253 -11.56 -1.95 9.78
CA ASN A 253 -11.58 -3.08 8.86
C ASN A 253 -13.01 -3.50 8.51
N ARG A 254 -13.46 -3.14 7.31
CA ARG A 254 -14.83 -3.43 6.88
C ARG A 254 -14.87 -3.84 5.42
N ILE A 255 -15.76 -4.76 5.09
CA ILE A 255 -16.16 -4.98 3.70
C ILE A 255 -17.14 -3.90 3.25
N SER A 256 -16.84 -3.33 2.09
CA SER A 256 -17.53 -2.14 1.57
C SER A 256 -17.96 -2.38 0.13
N PHE A 257 -19.11 -1.81 -0.24
CA PHE A 257 -19.74 -2.02 -1.55
C PHE A 257 -19.87 -0.70 -2.31
N GLY A 258 -18.76 -0.26 -2.89
CA GLY A 258 -18.66 1.03 -3.55
C GLY A 258 -18.23 2.14 -2.59
N ASP A 259 -18.91 3.28 -2.63
CA ASP A 259 -18.50 4.52 -1.94
C ASP A 259 -19.31 4.77 -0.64
N ASP A 260 -19.46 3.74 0.19
CA ASP A 260 -20.21 3.80 1.45
C ASP A 260 -19.49 4.58 2.58
N GLY A 261 -18.42 5.29 2.23
CA GLY A 261 -17.85 6.38 3.01
C GLY A 261 -17.10 6.00 4.28
N ASN A 262 -17.10 4.75 4.73
CA ASN A 262 -16.45 4.36 6.00
C ASN A 262 -15.87 2.93 5.97
N GLY A 263 -14.53 2.86 5.87
CA GLY A 263 -13.69 1.66 5.98
C GLY A 263 -13.60 0.84 4.69
N TRP A 264 -12.42 0.31 4.36
CA TRP A 264 -12.22 -0.75 3.36
C TRP A 264 -11.46 -1.90 4.02
N PRO A 265 -11.36 -3.09 3.40
CA PRO A 265 -10.59 -4.19 3.99
C PRO A 265 -9.09 -3.85 4.02
N GLY A 266 -8.61 -3.43 5.19
CA GLY A 266 -7.24 -2.97 5.39
C GLY A 266 -7.19 -1.74 6.30
N VAL A 267 -6.45 -1.83 7.41
CA VAL A 267 -6.21 -0.71 8.33
C VAL A 267 -4.72 -0.51 8.53
N HIS A 268 -4.21 0.62 8.05
CA HIS A 268 -2.80 0.99 8.12
C HIS A 268 -2.67 2.36 8.77
N PRO A 269 -2.47 2.44 10.10
CA PRO A 269 -2.30 3.68 10.85
C PRO A 269 -0.92 4.32 10.63
N PHE A 270 -0.50 4.37 9.38
CA PHE A 270 0.76 4.94 8.91
C PHE A 270 0.49 6.07 7.92
N TYR A 271 1.16 7.20 8.09
CA TYR A 271 1.20 8.26 7.09
C TYR A 271 2.62 8.59 6.64
N LEU A 272 2.72 9.07 5.41
CA LEU A 272 3.89 9.69 4.81
C LEU A 272 3.58 11.18 4.61
N CYS A 273 4.50 12.05 5.01
CA CYS A 273 4.42 13.48 4.74
C CYS A 273 5.62 13.94 3.91
N VAL A 274 5.36 14.49 2.71
CA VAL A 274 6.40 15.08 1.86
C VAL A 274 6.56 16.56 2.20
N GLU A 275 7.72 16.92 2.72
CA GLU A 275 8.08 18.27 3.14
C GLU A 275 8.25 19.20 1.93
N ASN A 276 8.23 20.51 2.17
CA ASN A 276 8.22 21.50 1.09
C ASN A 276 9.46 21.45 0.19
N ASP A 277 10.62 21.05 0.74
CA ASP A 277 11.89 20.86 0.02
C ASP A 277 12.05 19.46 -0.60
N GLY A 278 11.04 18.59 -0.51
CA GLY A 278 11.08 17.23 -1.06
C GLY A 278 11.70 16.18 -0.15
N LYS A 279 12.19 16.54 1.04
CA LYS A 279 12.43 15.53 2.08
C LYS A 279 11.09 14.95 2.55
N ALA A 280 11.10 13.81 3.19
CA ALA A 280 9.91 13.16 3.71
C ALA A 280 10.17 12.51 5.06
N HIS A 281 9.11 12.36 5.84
CA HIS A 281 9.08 11.54 7.04
C HIS A 281 7.78 10.73 7.08
N GLY A 282 7.77 9.66 7.87
CA GLY A 282 6.57 8.87 8.11
C GLY A 282 6.30 8.68 9.58
N VAL A 283 5.03 8.47 9.93
CA VAL A 283 4.61 8.20 11.30
C VAL A 283 3.67 7.00 11.30
N LEU A 284 3.96 6.03 12.17
CA LEU A 284 3.10 4.88 12.45
C LEU A 284 2.60 4.98 13.90
N LEU A 285 1.28 4.87 14.08
CA LEU A 285 0.66 4.62 15.38
C LEU A 285 0.55 3.10 15.56
N ASP A 286 1.41 2.52 16.38
CA ASP A 286 1.43 1.08 16.65
C ASP A 286 0.31 0.74 17.64
N THR A 287 -0.89 0.52 17.10
CA THR A 287 -2.10 0.16 17.83
C THR A 287 -2.98 -0.76 16.99
N LYS A 288 -3.81 -1.55 17.67
CA LYS A 288 -4.84 -2.41 17.07
C LYS A 288 -6.23 -1.79 17.11
N SER A 289 -6.36 -0.65 17.76
CA SER A 289 -7.63 0.03 17.99
C SER A 289 -8.21 0.58 16.69
N ILE A 290 -9.51 0.85 16.74
CA ILE A 290 -10.19 1.70 15.78
C ILE A 290 -9.70 3.13 15.98
N ILE A 291 -9.42 3.84 14.88
CA ILE A 291 -8.89 5.20 14.91
C ILE A 291 -9.78 6.11 14.08
N HIS A 292 -10.32 7.16 14.68
CA HIS A 292 -10.91 8.26 13.93
C HIS A 292 -9.84 9.30 13.62
N VAL A 293 -9.76 9.71 12.36
CA VAL A 293 -8.80 10.70 11.87
C VAL A 293 -9.56 11.96 11.47
N GLU A 294 -9.06 13.11 11.91
CA GLU A 294 -9.55 14.42 11.52
C GLU A 294 -8.37 15.31 11.12
N THR A 295 -8.51 16.04 10.03
CA THR A 295 -7.52 17.03 9.56
C THR A 295 -8.17 18.41 9.50
N THR A 296 -7.40 19.49 9.65
CA THR A 296 -7.92 20.87 9.58
C THR A 296 -7.32 21.65 8.40
N ARG A 297 -7.72 22.90 8.19
CA ARG A 297 -7.13 23.76 7.13
C ARG A 297 -5.68 24.11 7.43
N TYR A 298 -5.40 24.38 8.70
CA TYR A 298 -4.04 24.35 9.20
C TYR A 298 -3.58 22.88 9.18
N PRO A 299 -2.36 22.55 8.70
CA PRO A 299 -1.99 21.17 8.41
C PRO A 299 -1.78 20.37 9.70
N THR A 300 -2.85 19.95 10.35
CA THR A 300 -2.87 19.09 11.53
C THR A 300 -3.52 17.76 11.21
N VAL A 301 -3.14 16.76 11.99
CA VAL A 301 -3.82 15.46 12.05
C VAL A 301 -4.15 15.18 13.50
N THR A 302 -5.42 14.95 13.78
CA THR A 302 -5.94 14.51 15.07
C THR A 302 -6.32 13.05 14.95
N PHE A 303 -5.84 12.25 15.90
CA PHE A 303 -6.17 10.84 16.06
C PHE A 303 -6.98 10.67 17.33
N ARG A 304 -8.16 10.07 17.22
CA ARG A 304 -8.94 9.55 18.37
C ARG A 304 -8.88 8.04 18.32
N ILE A 305 -8.06 7.47 19.19
CA ILE A 305 -7.78 6.04 19.27
C ILE A 305 -8.66 5.44 20.35
N LEU A 306 -9.50 4.48 19.97
CA LEU A 306 -10.51 3.93 20.87
C LEU A 306 -9.98 2.82 21.78
N ASN A 307 -10.64 2.65 22.91
CA ASN A 307 -10.40 1.59 23.91
C ASN A 307 -8.94 1.45 24.33
N THR A 308 -8.22 2.56 24.40
CA THR A 308 -6.81 2.52 24.79
C THR A 308 -6.45 3.66 25.70
N SER A 309 -5.61 3.33 26.68
CA SER A 309 -4.92 4.28 27.55
C SER A 309 -3.43 4.41 27.21
N SER A 310 -2.98 3.82 26.09
CA SER A 310 -1.61 3.95 25.61
C SER A 310 -1.48 3.92 24.09
N VAL A 311 -0.44 4.58 23.57
CA VAL A 311 -0.08 4.54 22.15
C VAL A 311 1.44 4.60 21.99
N SER A 312 1.96 3.78 21.07
CA SER A 312 3.35 3.84 20.62
C SER A 312 3.43 4.52 19.26
N ILE A 313 4.19 5.60 19.18
CA ILE A 313 4.36 6.43 17.99
C ILE A 313 5.75 6.20 17.43
N HIS A 314 5.84 5.75 16.20
CA HIS A 314 7.10 5.52 15.50
C HIS A 314 7.28 6.59 14.43
N VAL A 315 8.37 7.36 14.51
CA VAL A 315 8.71 8.40 13.51
C VAL A 315 9.92 7.97 12.71
N PHE A 316 9.74 7.85 11.40
CA PHE A 316 10.75 7.46 10.41
C PHE A 316 11.19 8.70 9.63
N LEU A 317 12.48 9.01 9.67
CA LEU A 317 12.99 10.29 9.19
C LEU A 317 13.20 10.37 7.67
N GLY A 318 13.24 9.28 6.89
CA GLY A 318 13.62 9.38 5.47
C GLY A 318 15.13 9.56 5.27
N PRO A 319 15.64 10.39 4.34
CA PRO A 319 15.02 11.63 3.88
C PRO A 319 14.19 11.55 2.60
N THR A 320 14.32 10.52 1.76
CA THR A 320 13.46 10.38 0.59
C THR A 320 12.15 9.65 0.94
N PRO A 321 11.07 9.80 0.16
CA PRO A 321 9.87 8.99 0.33
C PRO A 321 10.16 7.47 0.37
N ALA A 322 11.07 6.99 -0.48
CA ALA A 322 11.48 5.60 -0.50
C ALA A 322 12.17 5.18 0.81
N ASP A 323 13.09 6.00 1.34
CA ASP A 323 13.79 5.71 2.59
C ASP A 323 12.83 5.58 3.78
N VAL A 324 11.75 6.38 3.80
CA VAL A 324 10.70 6.25 4.83
C VAL A 324 10.08 4.86 4.79
N ILE A 325 9.74 4.35 3.60
CA ILE A 325 9.15 3.01 3.48
C ILE A 325 10.18 1.92 3.80
N LYS A 326 11.45 2.11 3.44
CA LYS A 326 12.55 1.21 3.83
C LYS A 326 12.68 1.14 5.36
N GLN A 327 12.60 2.27 6.06
CA GLN A 327 12.68 2.33 7.52
C GLN A 327 11.46 1.70 8.19
N MET A 328 10.25 1.98 7.68
CA MET A 328 9.02 1.41 8.21
C MET A 328 8.99 -0.11 8.04
N THR A 329 9.29 -0.63 6.85
CA THR A 329 9.33 -2.09 6.60
C THR A 329 10.48 -2.79 7.31
N ALA A 330 11.60 -2.11 7.59
CA ALA A 330 12.65 -2.67 8.46
C ALA A 330 12.15 -2.89 9.89
N PHE A 331 11.22 -2.05 10.38
CA PHE A 331 10.62 -2.17 11.70
C PHE A 331 9.49 -3.20 11.75
N VAL A 332 8.52 -3.12 10.83
CA VAL A 332 7.29 -3.94 10.89
C VAL A 332 7.44 -5.33 10.25
N GLY A 333 8.56 -5.57 9.57
CA GLY A 333 8.85 -6.77 8.81
C GLY A 333 8.92 -6.49 7.32
N ARG A 334 9.97 -7.03 6.68
CA ARG A 334 10.15 -6.88 5.23
C ARG A 334 9.09 -7.67 4.48
N PRO A 335 8.60 -7.14 3.34
CA PRO A 335 7.66 -7.85 2.49
C PRO A 335 8.20 -9.23 2.10
N LYS A 336 7.34 -10.24 2.02
CA LYS A 336 7.71 -11.55 1.48
C LYS A 336 7.74 -11.50 -0.04
N LEU A 337 8.85 -11.92 -0.65
CA LEU A 337 8.94 -12.09 -2.10
C LEU A 337 7.92 -13.14 -2.57
N PRO A 338 6.94 -12.81 -3.42
CA PRO A 338 6.05 -13.80 -4.01
C PRO A 338 6.81 -14.68 -5.03
N PRO A 339 6.38 -15.95 -5.23
CA PRO A 339 6.91 -16.75 -6.32
C PRO A 339 6.51 -16.13 -7.66
N ILE A 340 7.36 -16.23 -8.68
CA ILE A 340 7.15 -15.51 -9.95
C ILE A 340 5.83 -15.87 -10.64
N TRP A 341 5.35 -17.12 -10.49
CA TRP A 341 4.05 -17.52 -11.04
C TRP A 341 2.88 -16.73 -10.44
N ALA A 342 2.99 -16.23 -9.21
CA ALA A 342 1.92 -15.41 -8.62
C ALA A 342 1.76 -14.03 -9.29
N LEU A 343 2.70 -13.65 -10.16
CA LEU A 343 2.55 -12.49 -11.05
C LEU A 343 1.76 -12.82 -12.32
N GLY A 344 1.35 -14.06 -12.55
CA GLY A 344 0.52 -14.44 -13.70
C GLY A 344 -0.87 -13.80 -13.70
N PHE A 345 -1.69 -14.21 -14.67
CA PHE A 345 -3.13 -13.88 -14.68
C PHE A 345 -3.92 -15.01 -14.02
N HIS A 346 -4.82 -14.65 -13.10
CA HIS A 346 -5.60 -15.58 -12.30
C HIS A 346 -7.10 -15.42 -12.60
N VAL A 347 -7.81 -16.53 -12.78
CA VAL A 347 -9.27 -16.51 -12.93
C VAL A 347 -9.89 -16.99 -11.63
N CYS A 348 -10.60 -16.14 -10.89
CA CYS A 348 -11.31 -16.54 -9.68
C CYS A 348 -12.80 -16.73 -9.95
N ARG A 349 -13.32 -17.92 -9.65
CA ARG A 349 -14.67 -18.35 -10.00
C ARG A 349 -15.49 -18.63 -8.76
N TYR A 350 -16.78 -18.28 -8.82
CA TYR A 350 -17.72 -18.58 -7.74
C TYR A 350 -18.06 -20.06 -7.66
N ASP A 351 -18.25 -20.73 -8.80
CA ASP A 351 -18.60 -22.15 -8.90
C ASP A 351 -17.76 -22.89 -9.97
N LEU A 352 -17.97 -24.21 -10.07
CA LEU A 352 -17.27 -25.07 -11.05
C LEU A 352 -17.94 -25.12 -12.42
N LYS A 353 -19.07 -24.44 -12.63
CA LYS A 353 -19.83 -24.56 -13.88
C LYS A 353 -18.96 -24.14 -15.06
N ASN A 354 -18.84 -25.00 -16.07
CA ASN A 354 -18.02 -24.78 -17.27
C ASN A 354 -16.53 -24.49 -16.99
N ALA A 355 -15.99 -24.81 -15.79
CA ALA A 355 -14.60 -24.51 -15.45
C ALA A 355 -13.62 -25.11 -16.45
N TYR A 356 -13.82 -26.40 -16.78
CA TYR A 356 -12.99 -27.10 -17.76
C TYR A 356 -12.98 -26.42 -19.13
N GLU A 357 -14.16 -26.04 -19.63
CA GLU A 357 -14.32 -25.39 -20.94
C GLU A 357 -13.64 -24.01 -20.96
N VAL A 358 -13.82 -23.21 -19.91
CA VAL A 358 -13.16 -21.90 -19.77
C VAL A 358 -11.65 -22.05 -19.78
N ILE A 359 -11.08 -22.94 -18.95
CA ILE A 359 -9.62 -23.12 -18.84
C ILE A 359 -9.02 -23.70 -20.13
N SER A 360 -9.65 -24.72 -20.73
CA SER A 360 -9.21 -25.25 -22.03
C SER A 360 -9.30 -24.20 -23.13
N GLY A 361 -10.40 -23.45 -23.16
CA GLY A 361 -10.63 -22.41 -24.15
C GLY A 361 -9.64 -21.24 -24.05
N LEU A 362 -9.27 -20.80 -22.84
CA LEU A 362 -8.21 -19.80 -22.65
C LEU A 362 -6.88 -20.28 -23.28
N ARG A 363 -6.52 -21.55 -23.08
CA ARG A 363 -5.34 -22.18 -23.69
C ARG A 363 -5.43 -22.18 -25.20
N GLU A 364 -6.53 -22.66 -25.76
CA GLU A 364 -6.76 -22.76 -27.21
C GLU A 364 -6.72 -21.39 -27.90
N LYS A 365 -7.22 -20.34 -27.25
CA LYS A 365 -7.20 -18.97 -27.77
C LYS A 365 -5.89 -18.22 -27.51
N GLY A 366 -4.91 -18.87 -26.89
CA GLY A 366 -3.59 -18.29 -26.60
C GLY A 366 -3.65 -17.15 -25.58
N VAL A 367 -4.63 -17.16 -24.68
CA VAL A 367 -4.71 -16.21 -23.56
C VAL A 367 -3.80 -16.71 -22.44
N PRO A 368 -2.80 -15.92 -21.99
CA PRO A 368 -2.00 -16.34 -20.85
C PRO A 368 -2.85 -16.47 -19.58
N HIS A 369 -2.72 -17.60 -18.90
CA HIS A 369 -3.47 -17.93 -17.71
C HIS A 369 -2.62 -18.82 -16.80
N GLU A 370 -2.39 -18.40 -15.56
CA GLU A 370 -1.47 -19.06 -14.65
C GLU A 370 -2.16 -19.91 -13.59
N SER A 371 -3.30 -19.46 -13.06
CA SER A 371 -4.00 -20.23 -12.03
C SER A 371 -5.50 -19.98 -12.00
N ASP A 372 -6.23 -21.03 -11.65
CA ASP A 372 -7.63 -20.91 -11.27
C ASP A 372 -7.74 -20.74 -9.75
N CYS A 373 -8.58 -19.82 -9.29
CA CYS A 373 -8.96 -19.65 -7.89
C CYS A 373 -10.41 -20.06 -7.71
N ILE A 374 -10.66 -20.92 -6.72
CA ILE A 374 -12.02 -21.41 -6.47
C ILE A 374 -12.56 -20.76 -5.21
N SER A 375 -13.75 -20.19 -5.30
CA SER A 375 -14.35 -19.40 -4.22
C SER A 375 -14.52 -20.19 -2.92
N SER A 376 -14.72 -19.42 -1.85
CA SER A 376 -14.99 -19.97 -0.52
C SER A 376 -16.23 -20.83 -0.46
N LYS A 377 -17.23 -20.60 -1.32
CA LYS A 377 -18.37 -21.51 -1.44
C LYS A 377 -17.84 -22.93 -1.63
N PHE A 378 -16.98 -23.13 -2.61
CA PHE A 378 -16.37 -24.44 -2.82
C PHE A 378 -15.44 -24.85 -1.68
N THR A 379 -14.54 -24.03 -1.14
CA THR A 379 -13.59 -24.52 -0.12
C THR A 379 -14.21 -24.77 1.27
N SER A 380 -15.20 -23.97 1.68
CA SER A 380 -15.93 -24.20 2.93
C SER A 380 -17.02 -25.25 2.76
N GLU A 381 -17.49 -25.47 1.53
CA GLU A 381 -18.58 -26.40 1.20
C GLU A 381 -18.12 -27.66 0.44
N ILE A 382 -16.85 -27.88 0.10
CA ILE A 382 -16.35 -29.10 -0.56
C ILE A 382 -16.73 -30.35 0.26
N PRO A 383 -16.58 -30.35 1.60
CA PRO A 383 -17.09 -31.45 2.43
C PRO A 383 -18.63 -31.58 2.38
N TYR A 384 -19.33 -30.53 1.93
CA TYR A 384 -20.77 -30.44 1.72
C TYR A 384 -21.24 -30.68 0.26
N VAL A 385 -20.36 -30.77 -0.74
CA VAL A 385 -20.81 -30.82 -2.16
C VAL A 385 -20.44 -32.14 -2.84
N LEU A 386 -19.59 -32.96 -2.22
CA LEU A 386 -19.30 -34.29 -2.73
C LEU A 386 -20.26 -35.37 -2.19
N PRO A 387 -21.54 -35.31 -2.62
CA PRO A 387 -22.24 -36.52 -3.03
C PRO A 387 -23.05 -36.34 -4.33
N VAL A 388 -22.95 -35.21 -5.05
CA VAL A 388 -23.55 -35.09 -6.38
C VAL A 388 -22.46 -35.49 -7.36
N SER A 389 -22.64 -36.64 -8.03
CA SER A 389 -21.57 -37.27 -8.83
C SER A 389 -20.91 -36.36 -9.87
N ASP A 390 -21.55 -35.26 -10.26
CA ASP A 390 -21.08 -34.37 -11.32
C ASP A 390 -20.16 -33.24 -10.85
N ASP A 391 -20.29 -32.72 -9.62
CA ASP A 391 -19.36 -31.70 -9.10
C ASP A 391 -18.02 -32.34 -8.71
N GLU A 392 -18.04 -33.57 -8.18
CA GLU A 392 -16.82 -34.36 -7.94
C GLU A 392 -16.04 -34.61 -9.23
N LYS A 393 -16.75 -35.03 -10.29
CA LYS A 393 -16.17 -35.25 -11.61
C LYS A 393 -15.60 -33.95 -12.17
N GLN A 394 -16.34 -32.85 -12.10
CA GLN A 394 -15.86 -31.54 -12.56
C GLN A 394 -14.60 -31.10 -11.81
N TRP A 395 -14.56 -31.27 -10.49
CA TRP A 395 -13.39 -30.97 -9.67
C TRP A 395 -12.16 -31.78 -10.06
N LYS A 396 -12.31 -33.10 -10.16
CA LYS A 396 -11.22 -34.01 -10.57
C LYS A 396 -10.73 -33.69 -11.99
N ASN A 397 -11.65 -33.39 -12.91
CA ASN A 397 -11.29 -33.03 -14.28
C ASN A 397 -10.55 -31.69 -14.35
N LEU A 398 -11.01 -30.68 -13.61
CA LEU A 398 -10.37 -29.36 -13.56
C LEU A 398 -8.96 -29.45 -12.96
N THR A 399 -8.81 -30.08 -11.81
CA THR A 399 -7.51 -30.22 -11.12
C THR A 399 -6.52 -31.04 -11.95
N ALA A 400 -6.98 -32.09 -12.63
CA ALA A 400 -6.19 -32.85 -13.60
C ALA A 400 -5.76 -31.98 -14.80
N LEU A 401 -6.67 -31.16 -15.35
CA LEU A 401 -6.38 -30.25 -16.45
C LEU A 401 -5.32 -29.22 -16.06
N LEU A 402 -5.47 -28.55 -14.91
CA LEU A 402 -4.50 -27.56 -14.42
C LEU A 402 -3.11 -28.19 -14.27
N LYS A 403 -3.04 -29.39 -13.69
CA LYS A 403 -1.79 -30.15 -13.55
C LYS A 403 -1.18 -30.51 -14.90
N GLN A 404 -1.98 -31.04 -15.83
CA GLN A 404 -1.54 -31.38 -17.19
C GLN A 404 -0.97 -30.17 -17.93
N GLN A 405 -1.58 -29.01 -17.73
CA GLN A 405 -1.19 -27.77 -18.39
C GLN A 405 -0.12 -26.95 -17.62
N GLY A 406 0.37 -27.46 -16.49
CA GLY A 406 1.38 -26.80 -15.65
C GLY A 406 0.90 -25.54 -14.92
N GLN A 407 -0.42 -25.34 -14.85
CA GLN A 407 -1.08 -24.23 -14.16
C GLN A 407 -1.24 -24.50 -12.67
N LYS A 408 -1.57 -23.46 -11.91
CA LYS A 408 -1.65 -23.49 -10.45
C LYS A 408 -3.10 -23.51 -9.97
N LEU A 409 -3.28 -23.95 -8.72
CA LEU A 409 -4.57 -23.94 -8.03
C LEU A 409 -4.49 -23.04 -6.80
N LEU A 410 -5.41 -22.08 -6.69
CA LEU A 410 -5.59 -21.23 -5.52
C LEU A 410 -6.92 -21.58 -4.81
N LEU A 411 -6.88 -21.71 -3.50
CA LEU A 411 -8.08 -21.88 -2.68
C LEU A 411 -8.49 -20.54 -2.05
N VAL A 412 -9.74 -20.13 -2.18
CA VAL A 412 -10.27 -18.95 -1.48
C VAL A 412 -10.92 -19.42 -0.18
N HIS A 413 -10.41 -19.06 0.99
CA HIS A 413 -10.91 -19.56 2.27
C HIS A 413 -11.42 -18.43 3.18
N THR A 414 -12.54 -18.65 3.88
CA THR A 414 -13.16 -17.67 4.81
C THR A 414 -13.00 -18.10 6.26
N PRO A 415 -13.14 -17.20 7.24
CA PRO A 415 -13.16 -17.59 8.66
C PRO A 415 -14.48 -18.25 9.09
N HIS A 416 -15.44 -18.39 8.18
CA HIS A 416 -16.79 -18.88 8.48
C HIS A 416 -16.85 -20.40 8.33
N VAL A 417 -17.44 -21.07 9.31
CA VAL A 417 -17.59 -22.52 9.34
C VAL A 417 -19.07 -22.85 9.47
N PRO A 418 -19.70 -23.57 8.52
CA PRO A 418 -21.10 -23.90 8.66
C PRO A 418 -21.32 -24.86 9.86
N MET A 419 -22.38 -24.60 10.63
CA MET A 419 -22.60 -25.17 11.96
C MET A 419 -23.39 -26.49 11.92
N ASN A 420 -22.98 -27.41 11.07
CA ASN A 420 -23.56 -28.76 10.99
C ASN A 420 -22.54 -29.78 11.51
N GLU A 421 -22.97 -30.69 12.39
CA GLU A 421 -22.11 -31.77 12.89
C GLU A 421 -21.87 -32.85 11.83
N THR A 422 -22.87 -33.09 10.98
CA THR A 422 -22.82 -34.07 9.90
C THR A 422 -23.24 -33.46 8.58
N TYR A 423 -22.77 -34.08 7.50
CA TYR A 423 -23.20 -33.82 6.14
C TYR A 423 -23.13 -35.11 5.31
N ASN A 424 -24.20 -35.46 4.58
CA ASN A 424 -24.38 -36.78 3.93
C ASN A 424 -24.00 -37.95 4.85
N ASP A 425 -24.50 -37.93 6.08
CA ASP A 425 -24.23 -38.95 7.09
C ASP A 425 -22.75 -39.09 7.49
N LYS A 426 -21.86 -38.17 7.08
CA LYS A 426 -20.45 -38.11 7.50
C LYS A 426 -20.20 -36.93 8.43
N PRO A 427 -19.30 -37.04 9.42
CA PRO A 427 -18.93 -35.90 10.26
C PRO A 427 -18.32 -34.77 9.44
N TYR A 428 -18.78 -33.53 9.66
CA TYR A 428 -18.15 -32.36 9.07
C TYR A 428 -16.97 -31.91 9.95
N HIS A 429 -15.78 -32.39 9.62
CA HIS A 429 -14.59 -32.27 10.45
C HIS A 429 -14.24 -30.82 10.86
N PRO A 430 -14.33 -29.79 9.98
CA PRO A 430 -14.03 -28.41 10.37
C PRO A 430 -14.89 -27.88 11.51
N PHE A 431 -16.21 -28.11 11.51
CA PHE A 431 -17.07 -27.69 12.62
C PHE A 431 -16.91 -28.58 13.85
N VAL A 432 -16.86 -29.91 13.67
CA VAL A 432 -16.74 -30.86 14.79
C VAL A 432 -15.44 -30.61 15.57
N SER A 433 -14.31 -30.45 14.88
CA SER A 433 -13.03 -30.10 15.50
C SER A 433 -13.04 -28.69 16.09
N ALA A 434 -13.71 -27.72 15.45
CA ALA A 434 -13.81 -26.36 15.99
C ALA A 434 -14.61 -26.32 17.31
N LYS A 435 -15.71 -27.07 17.38
CA LYS A 435 -16.54 -27.22 18.58
C LYS A 435 -15.78 -27.99 19.68
N ARG A 436 -15.11 -29.10 19.32
CA ARG A 436 -14.25 -29.90 20.22
C ARG A 436 -13.18 -29.04 20.90
N ASP A 437 -12.48 -28.23 20.11
CA ASP A 437 -11.34 -27.43 20.59
C ASP A 437 -11.76 -26.03 21.10
N GLY A 438 -13.06 -25.72 21.03
CA GLY A 438 -13.59 -24.47 21.53
C GLY A 438 -13.08 -23.22 20.80
N ILE A 439 -12.86 -23.30 19.49
CA ILE A 439 -12.26 -22.21 18.69
C ILE A 439 -13.29 -21.31 18.03
N LEU A 440 -14.60 -21.52 18.22
CA LEU A 440 -15.60 -20.60 17.69
C LEU A 440 -15.63 -19.33 18.55
N MET A 441 -15.71 -18.17 17.90
CA MET A 441 -15.80 -16.88 18.57
C MET A 441 -17.08 -16.82 19.42
N GLY A 442 -16.99 -16.29 20.65
CA GLY A 442 -18.06 -16.30 21.63
C GLY A 442 -17.59 -16.73 23.02
N ASP A 443 -18.55 -17.10 23.87
CA ASP A 443 -18.33 -17.48 25.28
C ASP A 443 -18.75 -18.95 25.55
N ASP A 444 -18.83 -19.32 26.83
CA ASP A 444 -19.22 -20.66 27.24
C ASP A 444 -20.73 -20.85 27.06
N GLY A 445 -21.11 -21.63 26.05
CA GLY A 445 -22.51 -21.93 25.73
C GLY A 445 -23.06 -21.17 24.53
N HIS A 446 -22.44 -20.06 24.10
CA HIS A 446 -22.87 -19.30 22.93
C HIS A 446 -21.73 -19.00 21.95
N SER A 447 -21.87 -19.48 20.71
CA SER A 447 -21.00 -19.12 19.59
C SER A 447 -21.67 -18.08 18.69
N VAL A 448 -20.89 -17.14 18.17
CA VAL A 448 -21.35 -16.13 17.21
C VAL A 448 -21.91 -16.81 15.96
N ARG A 449 -23.06 -16.32 15.50
CA ARG A 449 -23.67 -16.72 14.23
C ARG A 449 -23.46 -15.62 13.17
N ALA A 450 -22.65 -15.97 12.19
CA ALA A 450 -22.30 -15.30 10.93
C ALA A 450 -23.38 -15.32 9.84
N VAL A 451 -23.62 -14.24 9.09
CA VAL A 451 -24.09 -14.33 7.69
C VAL A 451 -22.96 -13.91 6.73
N PRO A 452 -22.14 -14.85 6.20
CA PRO A 452 -21.13 -14.52 5.19
C PRO A 452 -21.77 -14.10 3.86
N LEU A 453 -20.99 -13.46 2.97
CA LEU A 453 -21.46 -13.10 1.62
C LEU A 453 -21.81 -14.29 0.74
N SER A 454 -21.18 -15.44 1.00
CA SER A 454 -21.41 -16.70 0.29
C SER A 454 -22.33 -17.63 1.08
N SER A 455 -23.20 -17.11 1.95
CA SER A 455 -24.11 -17.94 2.77
C SER A 455 -25.11 -18.72 1.91
N MET A 456 -25.33 -19.99 2.23
CA MET A 456 -26.47 -20.77 1.76
C MET A 456 -27.68 -20.53 2.66
N ALA A 457 -28.88 -20.48 2.06
CA ALA A 457 -30.11 -20.11 2.75
C ALA A 457 -30.43 -20.99 3.97
N ASP A 458 -30.05 -22.27 3.93
CA ASP A 458 -30.41 -23.25 4.95
C ASP A 458 -29.28 -23.53 5.96
N LEU A 459 -28.17 -22.79 5.92
CA LEU A 459 -27.03 -23.00 6.83
C LEU A 459 -26.81 -21.83 7.78
N SER A 460 -26.57 -22.16 9.06
CA SER A 460 -25.99 -21.23 10.03
C SER A 460 -24.47 -21.33 10.00
N TYR A 461 -23.77 -20.21 10.15
CA TYR A 461 -22.31 -20.17 10.12
C TYR A 461 -21.75 -19.67 11.45
N GLY A 462 -20.75 -20.37 11.99
CA GLY A 462 -19.91 -19.87 13.06
C GLY A 462 -18.72 -19.10 12.51
N VAL A 463 -18.05 -18.31 13.35
CA VAL A 463 -16.81 -17.62 12.99
C VAL A 463 -15.68 -18.17 13.86
N VAL A 464 -14.56 -18.57 13.24
CA VAL A 464 -13.39 -19.03 14.01
C VAL A 464 -12.72 -17.88 14.76
N ASP A 465 -12.29 -18.14 15.98
CA ASP A 465 -11.47 -17.25 16.78
C ASP A 465 -9.99 -17.46 16.42
N VAL A 466 -9.49 -16.59 15.53
CA VAL A 466 -8.09 -16.62 15.07
C VAL A 466 -7.08 -16.29 16.18
N PHE A 467 -7.55 -15.79 17.33
CA PHE A 467 -6.74 -15.49 18.51
C PHE A 467 -6.69 -16.65 19.50
N SER A 468 -7.49 -17.71 19.31
CA SER A 468 -7.40 -18.91 20.14
C SER A 468 -6.02 -19.56 20.05
N LYS A 469 -5.54 -20.10 21.17
CA LYS A 469 -4.31 -20.89 21.23
C LYS A 469 -4.42 -22.21 20.45
N HIS A 470 -5.64 -22.70 20.24
CA HIS A 470 -5.92 -23.95 19.51
C HIS A 470 -6.07 -23.73 17.99
N TYR A 471 -6.26 -22.48 17.54
CA TYR A 471 -6.44 -22.17 16.12
C TYR A 471 -5.30 -22.69 15.21
N PRO A 472 -4.00 -22.59 15.56
CA PRO A 472 -2.94 -23.14 14.73
C PRO A 472 -3.05 -24.65 14.48
N SER A 473 -3.46 -25.42 15.51
CA SER A 473 -3.65 -26.87 15.40
C SER A 473 -4.84 -27.20 14.52
N TRP A 474 -5.96 -26.51 14.70
CA TRP A 474 -7.13 -26.65 13.84
C TRP A 474 -6.81 -26.34 12.37
N VAL A 475 -6.06 -25.26 12.11
CA VAL A 475 -5.60 -24.92 10.76
C VAL A 475 -4.71 -26.04 10.20
N ASN A 476 -3.76 -26.57 10.97
CA ASN A 476 -2.91 -27.67 10.50
C ASN A 476 -3.73 -28.92 10.13
N GLU A 477 -4.68 -29.31 10.98
CA GLU A 477 -5.55 -30.47 10.78
C GLU A 477 -6.35 -30.33 9.47
N ASN A 478 -7.11 -29.23 9.35
CA ASN A 478 -8.03 -29.02 8.22
C ASN A 478 -7.29 -28.77 6.89
N TYR A 479 -6.20 -27.99 6.89
CA TYR A 479 -5.43 -27.77 5.66
C TYR A 479 -4.58 -28.97 5.25
N LYS A 480 -4.18 -29.83 6.20
CA LYS A 480 -3.50 -31.08 5.87
C LYS A 480 -4.44 -32.02 5.12
N GLU A 481 -5.65 -32.21 5.63
CA GLU A 481 -6.67 -33.03 4.99
C GLU A 481 -6.97 -32.52 3.57
N ALA A 482 -7.27 -31.22 3.42
CA ALA A 482 -7.54 -30.62 2.11
C ALA A 482 -6.35 -30.75 1.14
N TYR A 483 -5.11 -30.59 1.62
CA TYR A 483 -3.92 -30.68 0.77
C TYR A 483 -3.58 -32.12 0.37
N ASP A 484 -3.79 -33.09 1.26
CA ASP A 484 -3.58 -34.52 0.99
C ASP A 484 -4.60 -35.02 -0.06
N GLU A 485 -5.83 -34.50 -0.04
CA GLU A 485 -6.85 -34.77 -1.06
C GLU A 485 -6.55 -34.09 -2.39
N THR A 486 -6.33 -32.77 -2.39
CA THR A 486 -6.02 -31.99 -3.60
C THR A 486 -4.90 -30.99 -3.33
N PRO A 487 -3.66 -31.27 -3.79
CA PRO A 487 -2.55 -30.35 -3.62
C PRO A 487 -2.81 -28.99 -4.31
N PHE A 488 -2.79 -27.93 -3.52
CA PHE A 488 -2.97 -26.54 -3.97
C PHE A 488 -1.68 -25.72 -3.82
N ASP A 489 -1.63 -24.57 -4.48
CA ASP A 489 -0.41 -23.77 -4.65
C ASP A 489 -0.44 -22.45 -3.89
N GLY A 490 -1.61 -22.05 -3.42
CA GLY A 490 -1.77 -20.87 -2.59
C GLY A 490 -3.18 -20.73 -2.04
N ILE A 491 -3.34 -19.78 -1.12
CA ILE A 491 -4.59 -19.51 -0.41
C ILE A 491 -4.88 -18.00 -0.45
N LEU A 492 -6.10 -17.65 -0.83
CA LEU A 492 -6.67 -16.30 -0.73
C LEU A 492 -7.61 -16.27 0.47
N LEU A 493 -7.26 -15.53 1.53
CA LEU A 493 -8.07 -15.41 2.74
C LEU A 493 -9.11 -14.32 2.57
N ASP A 494 -10.35 -14.74 2.35
CA ASP A 494 -11.49 -13.87 2.05
C ASP A 494 -12.36 -13.64 3.29
N GLN A 495 -13.15 -12.56 3.27
CA GLN A 495 -14.14 -12.22 4.29
C GLN A 495 -13.59 -12.20 5.73
N ASN A 496 -12.28 -12.00 5.89
CA ASN A 496 -11.57 -12.03 7.17
C ASN A 496 -11.50 -10.65 7.85
N THR A 497 -12.45 -9.76 7.54
CA THR A 497 -12.86 -8.61 8.37
C THR A 497 -13.89 -9.02 9.42
N PRO A 498 -13.84 -10.26 9.93
CA PRO A 498 -14.91 -11.27 9.82
C PRO A 498 -16.28 -10.72 9.37
N VAL A 499 -16.67 -11.02 8.14
CA VAL A 499 -17.91 -10.48 7.56
C VAL A 499 -19.15 -11.00 8.27
N ASP A 500 -20.12 -10.12 8.51
CA ASP A 500 -21.48 -10.53 8.87
C ASP A 500 -22.50 -9.56 8.25
N MET A 501 -23.26 -10.07 7.28
CA MET A 501 -24.25 -9.34 6.49
C MET A 501 -25.63 -9.29 7.14
N SER A 502 -25.82 -9.90 8.32
CA SER A 502 -27.10 -9.78 9.03
C SER A 502 -27.38 -8.32 9.36
N ARG A 503 -28.61 -7.88 9.07
CA ARG A 503 -28.98 -6.46 9.18
C ARG A 503 -28.88 -5.98 10.63
N PRO A 504 -28.13 -4.92 10.94
CA PRO A 504 -28.20 -4.31 12.26
C PRO A 504 -29.57 -3.61 12.39
N GLU A 505 -30.45 -4.11 13.26
CA GLU A 505 -31.70 -3.41 13.56
C GLU A 505 -31.38 -2.08 14.29
N PRO A 506 -31.96 -0.94 13.89
CA PRO A 506 -31.73 0.34 14.55
C PRO A 506 -32.37 0.33 15.95
N ILE A 507 -31.53 0.24 16.98
CA ILE A 507 -31.91 0.38 18.40
C ILE A 507 -32.64 1.71 18.65
N ASN A 508 -32.30 2.73 17.87
CA ASN A 508 -32.77 4.12 18.03
C ASN A 508 -34.26 4.34 17.71
N GLN A 509 -34.98 3.32 17.22
CA GLN A 509 -36.43 3.39 17.00
C GLN A 509 -37.25 2.91 18.20
N TYR A 510 -36.61 2.40 19.26
CA TYR A 510 -37.30 1.84 20.42
C TYR A 510 -36.76 2.48 21.71
N LYS A 511 -37.66 3.01 22.54
CA LYS A 511 -37.32 3.51 23.90
C LYS A 511 -36.82 2.39 24.82
N ASP A 512 -37.29 1.16 24.59
CA ASP A 512 -36.89 -0.08 25.25
C ASP A 512 -37.03 -1.25 24.24
N PRO A 513 -36.02 -1.54 23.40
CA PRO A 513 -36.09 -2.70 22.51
C PRO A 513 -36.02 -3.99 23.35
N PRO A 514 -36.88 -4.99 23.10
CA PRO A 514 -36.76 -6.28 23.73
C PRO A 514 -35.39 -6.91 23.41
N PRO A 515 -34.70 -7.56 24.37
CA PRO A 515 -33.34 -8.10 24.17
C PRO A 515 -33.23 -9.16 23.05
N TYR A 516 -34.35 -9.71 22.59
CA TYR A 516 -34.42 -10.67 21.49
C TYR A 516 -34.60 -10.04 20.09
N LYS A 517 -34.70 -8.70 19.97
CA LYS A 517 -34.84 -8.01 18.67
C LYS A 517 -33.55 -7.35 18.16
N THR A 518 -32.59 -7.03 19.03
CA THR A 518 -31.35 -6.34 18.64
C THR A 518 -30.18 -7.32 18.58
N ARG A 519 -29.49 -7.40 17.42
CA ARG A 519 -28.34 -8.29 17.19
C ARG A 519 -27.15 -8.04 18.12
N CYS A 520 -26.90 -6.78 18.50
CA CYS A 520 -25.78 -6.38 19.36
C CYS A 520 -26.30 -5.63 20.59
N SER A 521 -25.62 -5.76 21.73
CA SER A 521 -26.04 -5.12 22.99
C SER A 521 -25.90 -3.60 22.92
N ASN A 522 -26.82 -2.87 23.56
CA ASN A 522 -26.74 -1.41 23.70
C ASN A 522 -25.72 -1.02 24.79
N ASN A 523 -24.44 -0.90 24.42
CA ASN A 523 -23.34 -0.53 25.30
C ASN A 523 -22.35 0.41 24.59
N SER A 524 -21.41 0.98 25.35
CA SER A 524 -20.39 1.91 24.85
C SER A 524 -19.39 1.31 23.86
N VAL A 525 -19.32 -0.01 23.74
CA VAL A 525 -18.43 -0.71 22.81
C VAL A 525 -19.06 -0.80 21.42
N ASN A 526 -20.35 -1.14 21.35
CA ASN A 526 -21.12 -1.18 20.10
C ASN A 526 -21.57 0.22 19.65
N PHE A 527 -21.85 1.10 20.61
CA PHE A 527 -22.29 2.50 20.39
C PHE A 527 -21.34 3.46 21.11
N PRO A 528 -20.10 3.60 20.61
CA PRO A 528 -19.14 4.53 21.18
C PRO A 528 -19.61 5.98 21.09
N PHE A 529 -19.12 6.81 22.01
CA PHE A 529 -19.49 8.22 22.11
C PHE A 529 -18.86 9.12 21.03
N VAL A 530 -17.79 8.65 20.39
CA VAL A 530 -17.18 9.34 19.25
C VAL A 530 -18.14 9.20 18.06
N ASP A 531 -18.47 10.32 17.42
CA ASP A 531 -19.33 10.34 16.23
C ASP A 531 -18.53 9.90 14.99
N PHE A 532 -18.83 8.72 14.47
CA PHE A 532 -18.22 8.14 13.26
C PHE A 532 -19.03 8.42 11.99
N GLY A 533 -20.05 9.27 12.08
CA GLY A 533 -21.05 9.45 11.04
C GLY A 533 -22.22 8.46 11.18
N PRO A 534 -23.03 8.28 10.12
CA PRO A 534 -24.30 7.57 10.21
C PRO A 534 -24.15 6.04 10.35
N GLU A 535 -22.94 5.50 10.18
CA GLU A 535 -22.72 4.06 10.11
C GLU A 535 -22.25 3.49 11.46
N LEU A 536 -22.92 2.44 11.93
CA LEU A 536 -22.58 1.73 13.16
C LEU A 536 -21.24 0.98 12.99
N LEU A 537 -20.44 0.85 14.06
CA LEU A 537 -19.13 0.16 14.00
C LEU A 537 -19.23 -1.29 13.52
N PHE A 538 -20.27 -2.01 13.96
CA PHE A 538 -20.49 -3.42 13.64
C PHE A 538 -21.26 -3.66 12.33
N LYS A 539 -21.47 -2.64 11.48
CA LYS A 539 -22.02 -2.87 10.14
C LYS A 539 -21.07 -3.75 9.32
N ASN A 540 -21.62 -4.76 8.65
CA ASN A 540 -20.93 -5.75 7.83
C ASN A 540 -19.82 -6.56 8.56
N THR A 541 -19.84 -6.60 9.89
CA THR A 541 -18.92 -7.39 10.73
C THR A 541 -19.64 -7.86 11.99
N VAL A 542 -18.99 -8.65 12.85
CA VAL A 542 -19.55 -9.13 14.13
C VAL A 542 -19.71 -7.99 15.15
N CYS A 543 -20.52 -8.19 16.20
CA CYS A 543 -20.67 -7.20 17.26
C CYS A 543 -19.31 -6.95 17.97
N MET A 544 -19.09 -5.71 18.40
CA MET A 544 -17.81 -5.30 18.98
C MET A 544 -17.60 -5.85 20.40
N ASP A 545 -18.69 -6.14 21.11
CA ASP A 545 -18.72 -6.72 22.46
C ASP A 545 -18.62 -8.26 22.49
N VAL A 546 -18.37 -8.91 21.35
CA VAL A 546 -18.13 -10.35 21.32
C VAL A 546 -16.79 -10.68 21.99
N PRO A 547 -16.74 -11.65 22.92
CA PRO A 547 -15.48 -12.06 23.55
C PRO A 547 -14.67 -13.04 22.69
N HIS A 548 -13.35 -12.96 22.85
CA HIS A 548 -12.37 -13.93 22.35
C HIS A 548 -11.85 -14.80 23.51
N ARG A 549 -12.35 -16.04 23.60
CA ARG A 549 -12.27 -16.92 24.80
C ARG A 549 -10.89 -16.98 25.45
N ASP A 550 -9.84 -17.31 24.69
CA ASP A 550 -8.48 -17.50 25.25
C ASP A 550 -7.80 -16.19 25.65
N THR A 551 -8.18 -15.06 25.06
CA THR A 551 -7.56 -13.75 25.35
C THR A 551 -8.33 -12.94 26.39
N ALA A 552 -9.60 -13.31 26.64
CA ALA A 552 -10.58 -12.53 27.40
C ALA A 552 -10.78 -11.10 26.89
N ALA A 553 -10.31 -10.77 25.68
CA ALA A 553 -10.51 -9.47 25.06
C ALA A 553 -11.81 -9.46 24.25
N LEU A 554 -12.46 -8.30 24.18
CA LEU A 554 -13.58 -8.08 23.26
C LEU A 554 -13.07 -7.88 21.83
N HIS A 555 -13.89 -8.24 20.85
CA HIS A 555 -13.60 -8.07 19.43
C HIS A 555 -13.22 -6.63 19.10
N TYR A 556 -13.83 -5.66 19.77
CA TYR A 556 -13.49 -4.24 19.70
C TYR A 556 -11.99 -3.91 19.76
N ALA A 557 -11.23 -4.60 20.61
CA ALA A 557 -9.80 -4.35 20.80
C ALA A 557 -8.91 -5.06 19.75
N LEU A 558 -9.47 -6.03 19.03
CA LEU A 558 -8.73 -6.94 18.15
C LEU A 558 -9.18 -6.87 16.69
N HIS A 559 -10.32 -6.25 16.41
CA HIS A 559 -11.03 -6.20 15.14
C HIS A 559 -10.11 -5.83 13.96
N ASN A 560 -9.37 -4.72 14.06
CA ASN A 560 -8.48 -4.26 13.00
C ASN A 560 -7.28 -5.20 12.74
N THR A 561 -7.03 -6.19 13.61
CA THR A 561 -5.93 -7.16 13.45
C THR A 561 -6.39 -8.59 13.18
N TYR A 562 -7.69 -8.84 13.07
CA TYR A 562 -8.20 -10.19 12.81
C TYR A 562 -7.61 -10.78 11.51
N GLY A 563 -7.68 -10.05 10.39
CA GLY A 563 -7.13 -10.49 9.10
C GLY A 563 -5.61 -10.72 9.13
N LEU A 564 -4.86 -9.86 9.82
CA LEU A 564 -3.42 -10.04 10.03
C LEU A 564 -3.15 -11.34 10.81
N LYS A 565 -3.83 -11.56 11.93
CA LYS A 565 -3.66 -12.74 12.76
C LYS A 565 -4.04 -14.03 12.02
N ASN A 566 -5.14 -13.99 11.26
CA ASN A 566 -5.57 -15.09 10.41
C ASN A 566 -4.46 -15.47 9.41
N THR A 567 -3.99 -14.49 8.64
CA THR A 567 -2.94 -14.69 7.63
C THR A 567 -1.65 -15.21 8.26
N GLN A 568 -1.25 -14.65 9.41
CA GLN A 568 -0.06 -15.09 10.15
C GLN A 568 -0.11 -16.57 10.52
N VAL A 569 -1.24 -17.04 11.06
CA VAL A 569 -1.39 -18.43 11.48
C VAL A 569 -1.47 -19.35 10.27
N VAL A 570 -2.31 -19.03 9.28
CA VAL A 570 -2.48 -19.85 8.06
C VAL A 570 -1.17 -20.01 7.31
N THR A 571 -0.43 -18.92 7.05
CA THR A 571 0.86 -19.01 6.33
C THR A 571 1.88 -19.88 7.07
N LYS A 572 1.94 -19.81 8.41
CA LYS A 572 2.86 -20.62 9.22
C LYS A 572 2.45 -22.09 9.27
N SER A 573 1.16 -22.36 9.48
CA SER A 573 0.60 -23.71 9.56
C SER A 573 0.71 -24.44 8.23
N VAL A 574 0.32 -23.79 7.13
CA VAL A 574 0.37 -24.39 5.79
C VAL A 574 1.82 -24.62 5.33
N ALA A 575 2.76 -23.77 5.75
CA ALA A 575 4.18 -24.04 5.54
C ALA A 575 4.65 -25.34 6.24
N ASN A 576 4.04 -25.73 7.36
CA ASN A 576 4.31 -27.02 8.01
C ASN A 576 3.72 -28.20 7.22
N VAL A 577 2.49 -28.06 6.74
CA VAL A 577 1.80 -29.08 5.93
C VAL A 577 2.59 -29.43 4.66
N THR A 578 3.26 -28.44 4.06
CA THR A 578 3.94 -28.59 2.76
C THR A 578 5.47 -28.73 2.81
N LYS A 579 6.08 -28.82 4.00
CA LYS A 579 7.55 -28.88 4.19
C LYS A 579 8.27 -29.85 3.27
N ASN A 580 7.67 -31.01 3.01
CA ASN A 580 8.30 -32.10 2.25
C ASN A 580 8.32 -31.87 0.72
N LYS A 581 7.75 -30.77 0.22
CA LYS A 581 7.58 -30.53 -1.24
C LYS A 581 8.43 -29.39 -1.81
N SER A 582 9.25 -28.70 -0.98
CA SER A 582 10.15 -27.60 -1.41
C SER A 582 9.49 -26.56 -2.34
N ARG A 583 8.20 -26.26 -2.14
CA ARG A 583 7.42 -25.36 -3.00
C ARG A 583 6.91 -24.17 -2.20
N GLN A 584 7.22 -22.96 -2.69
CA GLN A 584 6.73 -21.72 -2.13
C GLN A 584 5.25 -21.53 -2.48
N MET A 585 4.43 -21.47 -1.45
CA MET A 585 3.01 -21.15 -1.59
C MET A 585 2.77 -19.65 -1.64
N PHE A 586 1.76 -19.26 -2.41
CA PHE A 586 1.26 -17.89 -2.46
C PHE A 586 0.16 -17.67 -1.44
N PHE A 587 0.18 -16.53 -0.75
CA PHE A 587 -0.86 -16.13 0.18
C PHE A 587 -1.26 -14.69 -0.10
N ALA A 588 -2.55 -14.41 -0.09
CA ALA A 588 -3.07 -13.05 -0.04
C ALA A 588 -4.29 -12.98 0.86
N SER A 589 -4.56 -11.80 1.41
CA SER A 589 -5.63 -11.58 2.38
C SER A 589 -6.47 -10.36 1.99
N MET A 590 -7.78 -10.46 2.12
CA MET A 590 -8.67 -9.32 1.95
C MET A 590 -8.39 -8.27 3.04
N SER A 591 -8.50 -8.65 4.32
CA SER A 591 -8.20 -7.77 5.45
C SER A 591 -6.69 -7.75 5.74
N THR A 592 -6.12 -6.54 5.90
CA THR A 592 -4.70 -6.37 6.23
C THR A 592 -4.52 -5.37 7.36
N HIS A 593 -3.35 -5.41 7.99
CA HIS A 593 -2.88 -4.41 8.93
C HIS A 593 -1.39 -4.14 8.70
N THR A 594 -0.81 -3.15 9.36
CA THR A 594 0.63 -2.91 9.32
C THR A 594 1.42 -4.20 9.62
N GLY A 595 2.39 -4.53 8.76
CA GLY A 595 3.17 -5.77 8.83
C GLY A 595 2.61 -6.97 8.04
N SER A 596 1.39 -6.88 7.50
CA SER A 596 0.77 -7.95 6.69
C SER A 596 1.63 -8.41 5.50
N GLY A 597 2.42 -7.52 4.91
CA GLY A 597 3.31 -7.84 3.79
C GLY A 597 4.35 -8.92 4.08
N THR A 598 4.66 -9.18 5.35
CA THR A 598 5.58 -10.26 5.78
C THR A 598 4.99 -11.65 5.54
N TYR A 599 3.66 -11.76 5.47
CA TYR A 599 2.97 -13.04 5.39
C TYR A 599 2.35 -13.29 4.01
N GLY A 600 1.95 -12.24 3.29
CA GLY A 600 1.37 -12.36 1.96
C GLY A 600 0.98 -11.02 1.34
N GLY A 601 0.18 -11.09 0.28
CA GLY A 601 -0.40 -9.94 -0.41
C GLY A 601 -1.75 -9.49 0.15
N HIS A 602 -2.32 -8.50 -0.53
CA HIS A 602 -3.71 -8.10 -0.43
C HIS A 602 -4.41 -8.40 -1.76
N PHE A 603 -5.68 -8.80 -1.70
CA PHE A 603 -6.54 -8.80 -2.88
C PHE A 603 -7.82 -8.03 -2.57
N GLY A 604 -8.12 -7.07 -3.43
CA GLY A 604 -9.28 -6.20 -3.26
C GLY A 604 -10.49 -6.74 -4.01
N SER A 605 -11.61 -6.85 -3.30
CA SER A 605 -12.94 -7.13 -3.86
C SER A 605 -13.94 -6.08 -3.35
N GLY A 606 -15.19 -6.14 -3.83
CA GLY A 606 -16.24 -5.17 -3.47
C GLY A 606 -16.28 -3.91 -4.36
N TYR A 607 -15.41 -3.84 -5.38
CA TYR A 607 -15.44 -2.76 -6.37
C TYR A 607 -16.64 -2.91 -7.31
N LYS A 608 -17.51 -1.91 -7.37
CA LYS A 608 -18.54 -1.81 -8.41
C LYS A 608 -17.90 -1.50 -9.77
N ALA A 609 -18.49 -2.00 -10.86
CA ALA A 609 -18.09 -1.71 -12.24
C ALA A 609 -18.33 -0.24 -12.64
N THR A 610 -17.55 0.68 -12.07
CA THR A 610 -17.65 2.13 -12.32
C THR A 610 -16.28 2.78 -12.45
N TRP A 611 -16.21 3.92 -13.14
CA TRP A 611 -14.97 4.70 -13.30
C TRP A 611 -14.40 5.22 -11.99
N THR A 612 -15.26 5.60 -11.03
CA THR A 612 -14.83 6.01 -9.69
C THR A 612 -14.10 4.87 -8.98
N MET A 613 -14.63 3.65 -9.04
CA MET A 613 -14.01 2.47 -8.42
C MET A 613 -12.73 2.02 -9.13
N LEU A 614 -12.61 2.23 -10.45
CA LEU A 614 -11.34 2.06 -11.16
C LEU A 614 -10.27 3.06 -10.66
N GLN A 615 -10.66 4.29 -10.35
CA GLN A 615 -9.74 5.28 -9.77
C GLN A 615 -9.38 4.95 -8.31
N THR A 616 -10.36 4.52 -7.51
CA THR A 616 -10.16 4.06 -6.14
C THR A 616 -9.22 2.85 -6.08
N SER A 617 -9.37 1.89 -7.01
CA SER A 617 -8.47 0.73 -7.05
C SER A 617 -7.02 1.13 -7.32
N LEU A 618 -6.75 2.10 -8.21
CA LEU A 618 -5.41 2.66 -8.37
C LEU A 618 -4.88 3.32 -7.09
N VAL A 619 -5.70 4.07 -6.36
CA VAL A 619 -5.27 4.67 -5.08
C VAL A 619 -4.87 3.57 -4.09
N HIS A 620 -5.70 2.53 -3.94
CA HIS A 620 -5.38 1.39 -3.08
C HIS A 620 -4.11 0.65 -3.53
N MET A 621 -3.85 0.50 -4.84
CA MET A 621 -2.60 -0.07 -5.36
C MET A 621 -1.36 0.68 -4.86
N LEU A 622 -1.43 2.02 -4.92
CA LEU A 622 -0.34 2.90 -4.52
C LEU A 622 -0.17 2.92 -3.00
N GLU A 623 -1.27 2.98 -2.24
CA GLU A 623 -1.26 2.94 -0.78
C GLU A 623 -0.68 1.62 -0.24
N MET A 624 -1.03 0.48 -0.83
CA MET A 624 -0.49 -0.81 -0.40
C MET A 624 1.02 -0.92 -0.61
N SER A 625 1.56 -0.25 -1.63
CA SER A 625 3.01 -0.09 -1.78
C SER A 625 3.62 0.81 -0.69
N LEU A 626 2.90 1.84 -0.21
CA LEU A 626 3.33 2.64 0.95
C LEU A 626 3.31 1.83 2.26
N TYR A 627 2.40 0.87 2.38
CA TYR A 627 2.24 0.06 3.59
C TYR A 627 3.14 -1.18 3.66
N GLY A 628 4.02 -1.37 2.68
CA GLY A 628 4.90 -2.54 2.68
C GLY A 628 4.19 -3.84 2.28
N VAL A 629 3.09 -3.77 1.53
CA VAL A 629 2.38 -4.96 1.04
C VAL A 629 2.77 -5.20 -0.43
N PRO A 630 3.51 -6.29 -0.73
CA PRO A 630 4.20 -6.43 -2.02
C PRO A 630 3.26 -6.83 -3.17
N MET A 631 2.27 -7.65 -2.85
CA MET A 631 1.31 -8.20 -3.81
C MET A 631 -0.04 -7.53 -3.59
N TYR A 632 -0.57 -6.86 -4.61
CA TYR A 632 -1.86 -6.20 -4.58
C TYR A 632 -2.54 -6.27 -5.96
N GLY A 633 -3.86 -6.45 -5.96
CA GLY A 633 -4.72 -6.30 -7.12
C GLY A 633 -6.16 -5.99 -6.76
N SER A 634 -6.94 -5.50 -7.72
CA SER A 634 -8.40 -5.43 -7.66
C SER A 634 -9.00 -6.37 -8.69
N ALA A 635 -10.20 -6.91 -8.42
CA ALA A 635 -10.97 -7.66 -9.41
C ALA A 635 -11.12 -6.87 -10.73
N VAL A 636 -10.58 -7.42 -11.81
CA VAL A 636 -10.64 -6.81 -13.15
C VAL A 636 -12.10 -6.57 -13.55
N CYS A 637 -12.39 -5.37 -14.05
CA CYS A 637 -13.72 -4.89 -14.45
C CYS A 637 -14.74 -4.74 -13.30
N GLY A 638 -14.30 -4.86 -12.05
CA GLY A 638 -15.15 -4.80 -10.85
C GLY A 638 -15.75 -6.16 -10.48
N SER A 639 -16.11 -6.32 -9.21
CA SER A 639 -16.71 -7.53 -8.65
C SER A 639 -18.24 -7.60 -8.81
N GLU A 640 -18.91 -6.46 -9.02
CA GLU A 640 -20.37 -6.31 -9.07
C GLU A 640 -20.79 -5.30 -10.15
N GLY A 641 -21.92 -5.55 -10.81
CA GLY A 641 -22.49 -4.70 -11.85
C GLY A 641 -21.87 -4.90 -13.23
N ASP A 642 -22.54 -4.40 -14.26
CA ASP A 642 -22.19 -4.65 -15.66
C ASP A 642 -21.18 -3.63 -16.20
N PRO A 643 -19.92 -4.02 -16.47
CA PRO A 643 -18.93 -3.10 -16.99
C PRO A 643 -19.17 -2.84 -18.48
N SER A 644 -19.07 -1.57 -18.90
CA SER A 644 -18.98 -1.26 -20.34
C SER A 644 -17.69 -1.80 -20.95
N TYR A 645 -17.68 -1.98 -22.27
CA TYR A 645 -16.49 -2.35 -23.03
C TYR A 645 -15.30 -1.43 -22.71
N ASP A 646 -15.50 -0.11 -22.80
CA ASP A 646 -14.45 0.88 -22.53
C ASP A 646 -13.94 0.78 -21.09
N LEU A 647 -14.83 0.75 -20.08
CA LEU A 647 -14.42 0.63 -18.67
C LEU A 647 -13.61 -0.65 -18.44
N CYS A 648 -14.08 -1.79 -18.95
CA CYS A 648 -13.41 -3.07 -18.75
C CYS A 648 -12.05 -3.09 -19.46
N SER A 649 -11.93 -2.47 -20.65
CA SER A 649 -10.65 -2.34 -21.36
C SER A 649 -9.61 -1.56 -20.55
N ARG A 650 -10.02 -0.44 -19.94
CA ARG A 650 -9.14 0.38 -19.10
C ARG A 650 -8.79 -0.32 -17.79
N TRP A 651 -9.70 -1.13 -17.26
CA TRP A 651 -9.40 -1.94 -16.08
C TRP A 651 -8.37 -3.04 -16.38
N TYR A 652 -8.47 -3.71 -17.54
CA TYR A 652 -7.45 -4.66 -17.98
C TYR A 652 -6.07 -4.00 -18.14
N GLN A 653 -6.02 -2.77 -18.69
CA GLN A 653 -4.79 -2.00 -18.78
C GLN A 653 -4.16 -1.71 -17.42
N LEU A 654 -4.96 -1.25 -16.45
CA LEU A 654 -4.48 -0.97 -15.10
C LEU A 654 -4.01 -2.25 -14.39
N SER A 655 -4.83 -3.31 -14.42
CA SER A 655 -4.55 -4.57 -13.74
C SER A 655 -3.38 -5.33 -14.35
N ALA A 656 -3.06 -5.13 -15.64
CA ALA A 656 -1.84 -5.66 -16.24
C ALA A 656 -0.57 -5.13 -15.52
N LEU A 657 -0.64 -3.97 -14.87
CA LEU A 657 0.47 -3.28 -14.21
C LEU A 657 0.47 -3.43 -12.68
N SER A 658 -0.54 -4.07 -12.08
CA SER A 658 -0.56 -4.38 -10.63
C SER A 658 0.38 -5.54 -10.29
N SER A 659 0.68 -5.80 -9.02
CA SER A 659 1.49 -6.99 -8.67
C SER A 659 0.68 -8.29 -8.66
N PHE A 660 -0.65 -8.22 -8.45
CA PHE A 660 -1.58 -9.35 -8.52
C PHE A 660 -2.72 -9.04 -9.51
N MET A 661 -2.92 -9.86 -10.54
CA MET A 661 -3.92 -9.62 -11.59
C MET A 661 -4.93 -10.77 -11.63
N PHE A 662 -6.19 -10.49 -11.29
CA PHE A 662 -7.22 -11.52 -11.24
C PHE A 662 -8.60 -11.01 -11.66
N THR A 663 -9.42 -11.91 -12.23
CA THR A 663 -10.86 -11.70 -12.33
C THR A 663 -11.54 -12.30 -11.11
N SER A 664 -12.58 -11.64 -10.58
CA SER A 664 -13.43 -12.18 -9.52
C SER A 664 -14.77 -11.49 -9.57
N ARG A 665 -15.85 -12.27 -9.48
CA ARG A 665 -17.24 -11.80 -9.57
C ARG A 665 -18.05 -12.33 -8.40
N ARG A 666 -19.00 -11.53 -7.91
CA ARG A 666 -19.95 -11.95 -6.89
C ARG A 666 -20.88 -13.05 -7.44
N ALA A 667 -21.46 -13.84 -6.56
CA ALA A 667 -22.51 -14.79 -6.92
C ALA A 667 -23.62 -14.12 -7.74
N GLY A 668 -24.00 -14.71 -8.87
CA GLY A 668 -25.06 -14.23 -9.76
C GLY A 668 -24.61 -13.19 -10.80
N GLU A 669 -23.40 -12.64 -10.68
CA GLU A 669 -22.85 -11.68 -11.64
C GLU A 669 -22.30 -12.38 -12.89
N ALA A 670 -22.40 -11.71 -14.04
CA ALA A 670 -21.83 -12.21 -15.30
C ALA A 670 -20.30 -12.36 -15.20
N PRO A 671 -19.72 -13.44 -15.77
CA PRO A 671 -18.27 -13.63 -15.80
C PRO A 671 -17.59 -12.60 -16.70
N VAL A 672 -16.41 -12.15 -16.28
CA VAL A 672 -15.61 -11.13 -17.00
C VAL A 672 -14.27 -11.66 -17.50
N ASP A 673 -14.04 -12.97 -17.46
CA ASP A 673 -12.81 -13.56 -17.99
C ASP A 673 -12.77 -13.51 -19.53
N PRO A 674 -11.57 -13.55 -20.14
CA PRO A 674 -11.44 -13.38 -21.60
C PRO A 674 -12.04 -14.52 -22.43
N TYR A 675 -12.31 -15.68 -21.83
CA TYR A 675 -12.99 -16.75 -22.56
C TYR A 675 -14.48 -16.42 -22.69
N SER A 676 -15.13 -16.09 -21.57
CA SER A 676 -16.54 -15.73 -21.51
C SER A 676 -16.86 -14.39 -22.21
N LEU A 677 -16.00 -13.37 -22.09
CA LEU A 677 -16.18 -12.09 -22.79
C LEU A 677 -15.57 -12.11 -24.19
N THR A 678 -16.25 -12.79 -25.11
CA THR A 678 -15.75 -13.03 -26.48
C THR A 678 -15.38 -11.75 -27.23
N TYR A 679 -16.17 -10.68 -27.06
CA TYR A 679 -16.01 -9.38 -27.71
C TYR A 679 -14.83 -8.55 -27.16
N MET A 680 -14.34 -8.86 -25.95
CA MET A 680 -13.22 -8.19 -25.28
C MET A 680 -11.94 -9.03 -25.24
N ARG A 681 -12.00 -10.27 -25.73
CA ARG A 681 -10.94 -11.26 -25.58
C ARG A 681 -9.60 -10.78 -26.09
N ASP A 682 -9.57 -10.14 -27.26
CA ASP A 682 -8.32 -9.72 -27.89
C ASP A 682 -7.66 -8.57 -27.11
N VAL A 683 -8.45 -7.60 -26.64
CA VAL A 683 -7.99 -6.52 -25.77
C VAL A 683 -7.45 -7.07 -24.46
N ALA A 684 -8.19 -7.96 -23.80
CA ALA A 684 -7.76 -8.58 -22.56
C ALA A 684 -6.48 -9.41 -22.76
N ARG A 685 -6.44 -10.26 -23.79
CA ARG A 685 -5.27 -11.07 -24.15
C ARG A 685 -4.04 -10.21 -24.39
N HIS A 686 -4.16 -9.12 -25.12
CA HIS A 686 -3.04 -8.22 -25.40
C HIS A 686 -2.49 -7.58 -24.12
N ASN A 687 -3.36 -7.07 -23.25
CA ASN A 687 -2.94 -6.47 -21.97
C ASN A 687 -2.31 -7.50 -21.02
N ILE A 688 -2.83 -8.72 -20.99
CA ILE A 688 -2.20 -9.84 -20.27
C ILE A 688 -0.83 -10.17 -20.88
N GLN A 689 -0.67 -10.13 -22.22
CA GLN A 689 0.62 -10.34 -22.87
C GLN A 689 1.64 -9.22 -22.58
N ILE A 690 1.21 -7.96 -22.45
CA ILE A 690 2.06 -6.86 -21.97
C ILE A 690 2.60 -7.18 -20.58
N ARG A 691 1.73 -7.62 -19.66
CA ARG A 691 2.14 -8.07 -18.33
C ARG A 691 3.18 -9.19 -18.40
N TYR A 692 2.91 -10.24 -19.19
CA TYR A 692 3.81 -11.38 -19.33
C TYR A 692 5.17 -11.00 -19.95
N THR A 693 5.19 -9.94 -20.77
CA THR A 693 6.43 -9.35 -21.31
C THR A 693 7.30 -8.71 -20.21
N LEU A 694 6.67 -8.19 -19.15
CA LEU A 694 7.30 -7.43 -18.07
C LEU A 694 7.59 -8.24 -16.79
N LEU A 695 7.27 -9.54 -16.74
CA LEU A 695 7.32 -10.35 -15.52
C LEU A 695 8.68 -10.33 -14.81
N ASP A 696 9.78 -10.55 -15.53
CA ASP A 696 11.12 -10.55 -14.91
C ASP A 696 11.48 -9.16 -14.34
N TYR A 697 11.04 -8.07 -15.01
CA TYR A 697 11.23 -6.72 -14.49
C TYR A 697 10.43 -6.51 -13.19
N MET A 698 9.13 -6.85 -13.21
CA MET A 698 8.24 -6.72 -12.04
C MET A 698 8.73 -7.57 -10.86
N HIS A 699 9.12 -8.82 -11.12
CA HIS A 699 9.66 -9.72 -10.10
C HIS A 699 10.97 -9.20 -9.51
N THR A 700 11.85 -8.61 -10.35
CA THR A 700 13.06 -7.93 -9.85
C THR A 700 12.72 -6.77 -8.92
N GLN A 701 11.70 -5.97 -9.25
CA GLN A 701 11.27 -4.88 -8.37
C GLN A 701 10.67 -5.39 -7.05
N LEU A 702 9.92 -6.49 -7.08
CA LEU A 702 9.38 -7.13 -5.87
C LEU A 702 10.47 -7.79 -5.03
N MET A 703 11.53 -8.32 -5.65
CA MET A 703 12.72 -8.80 -4.94
C MET A 703 13.40 -7.66 -4.21
N LEU A 704 13.61 -6.50 -4.85
CA LEU A 704 14.14 -5.31 -4.18
C LEU A 704 13.24 -4.93 -3.01
N PHE A 705 11.92 -4.85 -3.23
CA PHE A 705 10.98 -4.53 -2.16
C PHE A 705 11.08 -5.49 -0.97
N SER A 706 11.23 -6.79 -1.22
CA SER A 706 11.41 -7.80 -0.19
C SER A 706 12.78 -7.71 0.51
N ALA A 707 13.85 -7.42 -0.22
CA ALA A 707 15.21 -7.41 0.32
C ALA A 707 15.55 -6.13 1.10
N ASP A 708 15.16 -4.96 0.58
CA ASP A 708 15.59 -3.66 1.10
C ASP A 708 14.44 -2.68 1.41
N GLY A 709 13.20 -3.05 1.08
CA GLY A 709 12.00 -2.23 1.30
C GLY A 709 11.75 -1.16 0.24
N GLU A 710 12.46 -1.18 -0.89
CA GLU A 710 12.21 -0.23 -1.97
C GLU A 710 10.87 -0.53 -2.66
N PRO A 711 9.88 0.38 -2.64
CA PRO A 711 8.54 0.04 -3.11
C PRO A 711 8.48 -0.33 -4.59
N PHE A 712 7.63 -1.30 -4.92
CA PHE A 712 7.37 -1.74 -6.29
C PHE A 712 6.65 -0.65 -7.10
N LEU A 713 5.43 -0.25 -6.68
CA LEU A 713 4.73 0.86 -7.30
C LEU A 713 5.08 2.15 -6.58
N ARG A 714 5.41 3.18 -7.35
CA ARG A 714 5.87 4.46 -6.84
C ARG A 714 5.05 5.59 -7.43
N PRO A 715 4.32 6.36 -6.61
CA PRO A 715 3.77 7.64 -7.03
C PRO A 715 4.86 8.53 -7.64
N VAL A 716 4.54 9.39 -8.61
CA VAL A 716 5.54 10.20 -9.34
C VAL A 716 6.46 10.99 -8.40
N PHE A 717 5.96 11.46 -7.26
CA PHE A 717 6.76 12.21 -6.29
C PHE A 717 7.85 11.40 -5.59
N PHE A 718 7.88 10.07 -5.67
CA PHE A 718 8.99 9.27 -5.15
C PHE A 718 10.28 9.55 -5.93
N GLU A 719 10.16 9.67 -7.25
CA GLU A 719 11.28 9.92 -8.15
C GLU A 719 11.56 11.44 -8.30
N TYR A 720 10.55 12.27 -8.06
CA TYR A 720 10.63 13.73 -8.21
C TYR A 720 10.03 14.49 -7.01
N PRO A 721 10.54 14.29 -5.78
CA PRO A 721 9.89 14.81 -4.59
C PRO A 721 9.97 16.34 -4.46
N THR A 722 10.91 16.99 -5.13
CA THR A 722 11.03 18.45 -5.19
C THR A 722 10.02 19.10 -6.14
N ASP A 723 9.42 18.33 -7.05
CA ASP A 723 8.46 18.80 -8.02
C ASP A 723 7.05 18.91 -7.39
N ARG A 724 6.57 20.14 -7.22
CA ARG A 724 5.26 20.43 -6.60
C ARG A 724 4.09 19.85 -7.38
N THR A 725 4.21 19.71 -8.70
CA THR A 725 3.16 19.11 -9.54
C THR A 725 3.15 17.61 -9.33
N ALA A 726 4.32 16.96 -9.27
CA ALA A 726 4.44 15.52 -9.04
C ALA A 726 3.75 15.07 -7.73
N ARG A 727 3.80 15.89 -6.67
CA ARG A 727 3.12 15.65 -5.38
C ARG A 727 1.58 15.59 -5.49
N LYS A 728 0.99 16.12 -6.57
CA LYS A 728 -0.47 16.13 -6.77
C LYS A 728 -0.95 15.02 -7.71
N ILE A 729 -0.03 14.32 -8.36
CA ILE A 729 -0.38 13.32 -9.37
C ILE A 729 -0.78 12.01 -8.69
N THR A 730 -2.00 11.56 -8.99
CA THR A 730 -2.52 10.25 -8.58
C THR A 730 -2.57 9.28 -9.77
N ARG A 731 -2.97 9.75 -10.96
CA ARG A 731 -3.24 8.92 -12.15
C ARG A 731 -2.00 8.57 -12.98
N GLN A 732 -0.81 8.70 -12.39
CA GLN A 732 0.44 8.24 -12.99
C GLN A 732 1.33 7.70 -11.89
N PHE A 733 2.09 6.65 -12.20
CA PHE A 733 2.98 5.99 -11.26
C PHE A 733 4.10 5.29 -12.00
N PHE A 734 5.16 4.95 -11.28
CA PHE A 734 6.22 4.10 -11.77
C PHE A 734 6.07 2.68 -11.25
N LEU A 735 6.39 1.71 -12.11
CA LEU A 735 6.84 0.39 -11.70
C LEU A 735 8.35 0.50 -11.54
N GLY A 736 8.86 0.30 -10.33
CA GLY A 736 10.25 0.59 -9.98
C GLY A 736 10.62 2.06 -10.24
N SER A 737 11.84 2.32 -10.69
CA SER A 737 12.29 3.67 -11.10
C SER A 737 12.26 3.90 -12.62
N ALA A 738 11.96 2.87 -13.41
CA ALA A 738 12.27 2.84 -14.85
C ALA A 738 11.05 2.97 -15.76
N LEU A 739 9.90 2.41 -15.37
CA LEU A 739 8.72 2.33 -16.24
C LEU A 739 7.58 3.17 -15.66
N MET A 740 7.21 4.25 -16.33
CA MET A 740 6.10 5.12 -15.94
C MET A 740 4.83 4.72 -16.69
N ALA A 741 3.72 4.61 -15.96
CA ALA A 741 2.39 4.37 -16.50
C ALA A 741 1.47 5.58 -16.26
N ALA A 742 0.57 5.84 -17.21
CA ALA A 742 -0.43 6.89 -17.15
C ALA A 742 -1.78 6.38 -17.70
N PRO A 743 -2.46 5.47 -16.98
CA PRO A 743 -3.70 4.85 -17.46
C PRO A 743 -4.81 5.88 -17.70
N VAL A 744 -5.65 5.63 -18.71
CA VAL A 744 -6.90 6.37 -18.93
C VAL A 744 -7.93 5.93 -17.90
N MET A 745 -8.59 6.89 -17.25
CA MET A 745 -9.41 6.68 -16.06
C MET A 745 -10.80 7.32 -16.16
N THR A 746 -11.22 7.67 -17.38
CA THR A 746 -12.51 8.30 -17.70
C THR A 746 -13.01 7.78 -19.05
N ALA A 747 -14.33 7.73 -19.22
CA ALA A 747 -14.99 7.24 -20.43
C ALA A 747 -14.59 8.00 -21.71
N ASP A 748 -14.61 7.29 -22.83
CA ASP A 748 -14.57 7.81 -24.21
C ASP A 748 -13.31 8.64 -24.54
N MET A 749 -12.23 8.45 -23.77
CA MET A 749 -10.98 9.15 -23.96
C MET A 749 -9.93 8.24 -24.63
N SER A 750 -9.43 8.66 -25.79
CA SER A 750 -8.29 8.03 -26.47
C SER A 750 -6.96 8.72 -26.18
N LEU A 751 -6.99 9.84 -25.44
CA LEU A 751 -5.81 10.61 -25.04
C LEU A 751 -5.63 10.56 -23.52
N ALA A 752 -4.49 10.03 -23.07
CA ALA A 752 -4.03 10.18 -21.70
C ALA A 752 -3.37 11.55 -21.53
N LYS A 753 -3.81 12.33 -20.54
CA LYS A 753 -3.13 13.57 -20.15
C LYS A 753 -1.96 13.22 -19.21
N VAL A 754 -0.75 13.29 -19.72
CA VAL A 754 0.46 12.82 -19.04
C VAL A 754 1.36 14.01 -18.67
N TYR A 755 1.76 14.07 -17.40
CA TYR A 755 2.82 14.94 -16.93
C TYR A 755 4.17 14.24 -17.06
N PHE A 756 5.12 14.90 -17.71
CA PHE A 756 6.50 14.44 -17.83
C PHE A 756 7.42 15.29 -16.94
N PRO A 757 7.92 14.76 -15.82
CA PRO A 757 8.92 15.44 -14.99
C PRO A 757 10.18 15.83 -15.79
N LYS A 758 11.07 16.64 -15.20
CA LYS A 758 12.28 17.16 -15.87
C LYS A 758 13.33 16.06 -16.10
N ASP A 759 13.03 15.16 -17.01
CA ASP A 759 13.82 14.01 -17.44
C ASP A 759 13.44 13.64 -18.89
N SER A 760 14.14 12.68 -19.48
CA SER A 760 13.81 12.15 -20.81
C SER A 760 13.04 10.83 -20.68
N PHE A 761 12.03 10.66 -21.53
CA PHE A 761 11.17 9.48 -21.55
C PHE A 761 11.03 8.98 -22.97
N TYR A 762 10.94 7.66 -23.14
CA TYR A 762 10.70 6.99 -24.42
C TYR A 762 9.37 6.24 -24.33
N ASN A 763 8.52 6.37 -25.35
CA ASN A 763 7.31 5.55 -25.44
C ASN A 763 7.70 4.07 -25.54
N PHE A 764 7.09 3.21 -24.71
CA PHE A 764 7.43 1.79 -24.63
C PHE A 764 7.18 1.03 -25.95
N PHE A 765 6.08 1.36 -26.64
CA PHE A 765 5.64 0.68 -27.86
C PHE A 765 6.33 1.25 -29.10
N THR A 766 6.22 2.56 -29.31
CA THR A 766 6.77 3.23 -30.51
C THR A 766 8.28 3.43 -30.45
N ARG A 767 8.87 3.35 -29.24
CA ARG A 767 10.30 3.54 -28.95
C ARG A 767 10.80 4.95 -29.22
N GLN A 768 9.90 5.89 -29.52
CA GLN A 768 10.24 7.29 -29.77
C GLN A 768 10.44 8.03 -28.46
N GLN A 769 11.40 8.95 -28.45
CA GLN A 769 11.56 9.89 -27.34
C GLN A 769 10.38 10.87 -27.30
N MET A 770 9.84 11.12 -26.11
CA MET A 770 8.76 12.08 -25.91
C MET A 770 9.27 13.51 -26.10
N SER A 771 8.60 14.28 -26.96
CA SER A 771 8.87 15.70 -27.17
C SER A 771 8.06 16.53 -26.18
N VAL A 772 8.65 16.84 -25.03
CA VAL A 772 8.01 17.57 -23.93
C VAL A 772 8.47 19.03 -23.96
N ASP A 773 7.51 19.96 -23.88
CA ASP A 773 7.82 21.39 -23.77
C ASP A 773 8.51 21.69 -22.44
N LYS A 774 9.48 22.63 -22.46
CA LYS A 774 10.27 22.95 -21.26
C LYS A 774 9.47 23.75 -20.22
N THR A 775 8.45 24.47 -20.66
CA THR A 775 7.58 25.35 -19.87
C THR A 775 6.29 24.65 -19.47
N ASP A 776 5.61 23.98 -20.40
CA ASP A 776 4.45 23.12 -20.12
C ASP A 776 4.83 21.64 -20.22
N ARG A 777 4.89 20.99 -19.06
CA ARG A 777 5.30 19.59 -18.94
C ARG A 777 4.13 18.60 -19.07
N TRP A 778 2.94 19.07 -19.44
CA TRP A 778 1.79 18.22 -19.76
C TRP A 778 1.70 17.95 -21.27
N LEU A 779 1.38 16.72 -21.62
CA LEU A 779 1.18 16.30 -23.01
C LEU A 779 0.00 15.34 -23.11
N GLY A 780 -0.83 15.51 -24.14
CA GLY A 780 -1.83 14.51 -24.53
C GLY A 780 -1.15 13.39 -25.33
N VAL A 781 -1.24 12.15 -24.84
CA VAL A 781 -0.63 10.99 -25.49
C VAL A 781 -1.71 9.99 -25.89
N LEU A 782 -1.66 9.50 -27.12
CA LEU A 782 -2.57 8.45 -27.59
C LEU A 782 -2.42 7.20 -26.72
N ALA A 783 -3.56 6.72 -26.19
CA ALA A 783 -3.68 5.51 -25.40
C ALA A 783 -4.93 4.75 -25.88
N SER A 784 -4.74 3.86 -26.85
CA SER A 784 -5.80 2.98 -27.36
C SER A 784 -6.17 1.93 -26.31
N GLU A 785 -7.17 1.09 -26.59
CA GLU A 785 -7.53 -0.07 -25.76
C GLU A 785 -6.43 -1.16 -25.69
N TYR A 786 -5.56 -1.23 -26.71
CA TYR A 786 -4.43 -2.16 -26.75
C TYR A 786 -3.15 -1.56 -26.15
N GLU A 787 -2.89 -0.27 -26.38
CA GLU A 787 -1.63 0.36 -25.98
C GLU A 787 -1.87 1.35 -24.82
N PRO A 788 -1.71 0.93 -23.55
CA PRO A 788 -1.74 1.86 -22.43
C PRO A 788 -0.59 2.87 -22.52
N ALA A 789 -0.74 4.06 -21.95
CA ALA A 789 0.34 5.03 -21.93
C ALA A 789 1.49 4.57 -21.00
N LEU A 790 2.53 3.98 -21.61
CA LEU A 790 3.72 3.44 -20.95
C LEU A 790 4.99 4.08 -21.48
N PHE A 791 5.88 4.48 -20.57
CA PHE A 791 7.10 5.20 -20.91
C PHE A 791 8.30 4.69 -20.13
N ILE A 792 9.40 4.46 -20.83
CA ILE A 792 10.70 4.11 -20.25
C ILE A 792 11.44 5.39 -19.93
N ARG A 793 11.79 5.59 -18.66
CA ARG A 793 12.64 6.69 -18.21
C ARG A 793 14.07 6.48 -18.70
N ALA A 794 14.67 7.51 -19.29
CA ALA A 794 16.08 7.50 -19.68
C ALA A 794 16.99 7.14 -18.49
N GLY A 795 18.12 6.50 -18.77
CA GLY A 795 19.03 6.00 -17.75
C GLY A 795 18.76 4.58 -17.27
N HIS A 796 17.78 3.88 -17.86
CA HIS A 796 17.37 2.54 -17.40
C HIS A 796 17.45 1.48 -18.51
N ILE A 797 17.65 0.23 -18.08
CA ILE A 797 17.59 -0.96 -18.93
C ILE A 797 16.47 -1.87 -18.41
N LEU A 798 15.49 -2.16 -19.27
CA LEU A 798 14.38 -3.07 -18.96
C LEU A 798 14.65 -4.46 -19.56
N PRO A 799 14.72 -5.51 -18.74
CA PRO A 799 14.68 -6.90 -19.21
C PRO A 799 13.24 -7.28 -19.55
N VAL A 800 13.00 -7.78 -20.76
CA VAL A 800 11.67 -8.26 -21.18
C VAL A 800 11.78 -9.57 -21.94
N ARG A 801 10.69 -10.34 -21.97
CA ARG A 801 10.59 -11.58 -22.74
C ARG A 801 9.41 -11.54 -23.69
N ARG A 802 9.46 -12.38 -24.72
CA ARG A 802 8.24 -12.67 -25.50
C ARG A 802 7.25 -13.42 -24.58
N PRO A 803 5.99 -12.98 -24.47
CA PRO A 803 5.01 -13.63 -23.61
C PRO A 803 4.61 -15.00 -24.17
N ASN A 804 4.18 -15.90 -23.28
CA ASN A 804 3.61 -17.20 -23.60
C ASN A 804 2.41 -17.49 -22.67
N VAL A 805 1.74 -18.63 -22.85
CA VAL A 805 0.47 -18.94 -22.18
C VAL A 805 0.58 -19.30 -20.69
N THR A 806 1.80 -19.50 -20.16
CA THR A 806 2.09 -19.57 -18.70
C THR A 806 3.41 -18.84 -18.42
N VAL A 807 3.67 -18.52 -17.14
CA VAL A 807 4.90 -17.89 -16.67
C VAL A 807 6.10 -18.80 -16.98
N ALA A 808 5.99 -20.11 -16.68
CA ALA A 808 7.05 -21.07 -16.97
C ALA A 808 7.39 -21.15 -18.47
N LEU A 809 6.37 -21.16 -19.35
CA LEU A 809 6.59 -21.15 -20.81
C LEU A 809 7.13 -19.80 -21.31
N THR A 810 6.85 -18.71 -20.62
CA THR A 810 7.42 -17.38 -20.90
C THR A 810 8.91 -17.36 -20.55
N GLN A 811 9.29 -17.96 -19.42
CA GLN A 811 10.69 -18.09 -18.99
C GLN A 811 11.55 -19.02 -19.87
N LYS A 812 10.95 -19.75 -20.81
CA LYS A 812 11.69 -20.49 -21.86
C LYS A 812 12.12 -19.59 -23.02
N ASN A 813 11.46 -18.46 -23.22
CA ASN A 813 11.84 -17.50 -24.26
C ASN A 813 13.08 -16.71 -23.82
N PRO A 814 14.03 -16.40 -24.72
CA PRO A 814 15.20 -15.61 -24.36
C PRO A 814 14.84 -14.13 -24.10
N PHE A 815 15.74 -13.44 -23.40
CA PHE A 815 15.59 -12.03 -23.04
C PHE A 815 15.78 -11.09 -24.24
N SER A 816 15.03 -9.99 -24.21
CA SER A 816 15.34 -8.75 -24.91
C SER A 816 15.69 -7.68 -23.88
N LEU A 817 16.74 -6.90 -24.11
CA LEU A 817 17.13 -5.78 -23.26
C LEU A 817 16.77 -4.46 -23.95
N MET A 818 15.86 -3.68 -23.37
CA MET A 818 15.51 -2.33 -23.83
C MET A 818 16.34 -1.31 -23.05
N VAL A 819 17.27 -0.64 -23.72
CA VAL A 819 18.22 0.32 -23.16
C VAL A 819 17.78 1.74 -23.51
N ALA A 820 17.14 2.43 -22.56
CA ALA A 820 16.75 3.83 -22.69
C ALA A 820 17.89 4.73 -22.24
N THR A 821 18.61 5.36 -23.18
CA THR A 821 19.81 6.12 -22.84
C THR A 821 19.48 7.54 -22.37
N LYS A 822 20.24 8.03 -21.39
CA LYS A 822 20.30 9.46 -21.06
C LYS A 822 21.39 10.13 -21.90
N LYS A 823 21.34 11.47 -21.99
CA LYS A 823 22.39 12.26 -22.65
C LYS A 823 23.75 11.94 -22.03
N ALA A 824 24.76 11.74 -22.89
CA ALA A 824 26.08 11.31 -22.46
C ALA A 824 26.78 12.36 -21.59
N ASP A 825 27.21 11.94 -20.40
CA ASP A 825 28.15 12.66 -19.55
C ASP A 825 29.43 11.80 -19.42
N LYS A 826 30.61 12.41 -19.54
CA LYS A 826 31.87 11.69 -19.72
C LYS A 826 32.08 10.68 -18.57
N GLY A 827 32.29 9.40 -18.91
CA GLY A 827 32.62 8.33 -17.97
C GLY A 827 31.46 7.77 -17.13
N LYS A 828 30.24 8.32 -17.22
CA LYS A 828 29.07 7.79 -16.52
C LYS A 828 28.29 6.80 -17.37
N SER A 829 27.67 5.83 -16.71
CA SER A 829 26.72 4.93 -17.36
C SER A 829 25.56 5.73 -17.96
N LEU A 830 25.24 5.45 -19.22
CA LEU A 830 24.13 6.02 -19.99
C LEU A 830 22.79 5.37 -19.64
N ALA A 831 22.84 4.10 -19.22
CA ALA A 831 21.69 3.37 -18.72
C ALA A 831 22.14 2.18 -17.87
N GLN A 832 21.37 1.84 -16.84
CA GLN A 832 21.63 0.70 -15.97
C GLN A 832 20.37 -0.11 -15.71
N GLY A 833 20.54 -1.41 -15.49
CA GLY A 833 19.45 -2.32 -15.12
C GLY A 833 19.91 -3.40 -14.16
N LEU A 834 18.93 -4.06 -13.58
CA LEU A 834 19.09 -5.23 -12.73
C LEU A 834 18.06 -6.27 -13.16
N VAL A 835 18.46 -7.53 -13.15
CA VAL A 835 17.55 -8.67 -13.29
C VAL A 835 17.79 -9.61 -12.12
N TYR A 836 16.72 -10.05 -11.47
CA TYR A 836 16.70 -11.15 -10.53
C TYR A 836 16.04 -12.35 -11.20
N ILE A 837 16.64 -13.53 -11.04
CA ILE A 837 16.12 -14.78 -11.58
C ILE A 837 16.28 -15.84 -10.49
N ASP A 838 15.18 -16.52 -10.16
CA ASP A 838 15.14 -17.69 -9.30
C ASP A 838 14.53 -18.90 -10.01
N ASP A 839 14.44 -20.03 -9.32
CA ASP A 839 13.76 -21.24 -9.81
C ASP A 839 12.22 -21.13 -9.84
N GLY A 840 11.64 -20.00 -9.40
CA GLY A 840 10.20 -19.76 -9.35
C GLY A 840 9.40 -20.69 -8.42
N VAL A 841 10.07 -21.59 -7.68
CA VAL A 841 9.43 -22.67 -6.92
C VAL A 841 9.98 -22.80 -5.50
N SER A 842 11.30 -22.82 -5.29
CA SER A 842 11.92 -23.11 -3.99
C SER A 842 12.68 -21.93 -3.38
N MET A 843 12.98 -20.88 -4.16
CA MET A 843 13.87 -19.75 -3.82
C MET A 843 15.29 -20.15 -3.37
N LYS A 844 15.64 -21.45 -3.38
CA LYS A 844 16.97 -21.93 -2.98
C LYS A 844 18.02 -21.63 -4.05
N THR A 845 17.59 -21.52 -5.31
CA THR A 845 18.48 -21.20 -6.41
C THR A 845 18.11 -19.85 -7.03
N SER A 846 19.06 -18.93 -7.05
CA SER A 846 18.87 -17.61 -7.66
C SER A 846 20.18 -16.93 -8.05
N PHE A 847 20.08 -15.96 -8.95
CA PHE A 847 21.16 -15.02 -9.20
C PHE A 847 20.62 -13.64 -9.58
N THR A 848 21.51 -12.65 -9.50
CA THR A 848 21.25 -11.31 -10.02
C THR A 848 22.23 -10.97 -11.14
N ALA A 849 21.79 -10.22 -12.13
CA ALA A 849 22.65 -9.69 -13.18
C ALA A 849 22.51 -8.17 -13.24
N LYS A 850 23.60 -7.46 -12.96
CA LYS A 850 23.67 -6.01 -13.17
C LYS A 850 24.08 -5.74 -14.61
N ILE A 851 23.36 -4.84 -15.27
CA ILE A 851 23.60 -4.48 -16.67
C ILE A 851 23.95 -3.00 -16.73
N LEU A 852 25.06 -2.66 -17.38
CA LEU A 852 25.56 -1.31 -17.50
C LEU A 852 25.81 -0.98 -18.97
N PHE A 853 25.22 0.11 -19.45
CA PHE A 853 25.52 0.66 -20.77
C PHE A 853 26.27 1.98 -20.61
N ARG A 854 27.38 2.16 -21.34
CA ARG A 854 28.23 3.36 -21.25
C ARG A 854 28.87 3.71 -22.59
N LYS A 855 29.25 4.98 -22.73
CA LYS A 855 30.14 5.44 -23.81
C LYS A 855 31.58 5.27 -23.36
N GLU A 856 32.42 4.63 -24.17
CA GLU A 856 33.85 4.53 -23.87
C GLU A 856 34.53 5.90 -24.04
N PRO A 857 35.57 6.21 -23.26
CA PRO A 857 36.35 7.43 -23.44
C PRO A 857 36.99 7.46 -24.83
N TYR A 858 36.94 8.61 -25.49
CA TYR A 858 37.70 8.83 -26.71
C TYR A 858 39.20 8.75 -26.39
N THR A 859 39.94 7.91 -27.11
CA THR A 859 41.41 7.83 -26.99
C THR A 859 42.01 7.90 -28.39
N THR A 860 43.27 8.34 -28.51
CA THR A 860 44.00 8.32 -29.79
C THR A 860 44.11 6.92 -30.39
N LYS A 861 43.95 5.86 -29.58
CA LYS A 861 43.89 4.46 -30.00
C LYS A 861 42.48 3.98 -30.40
N ASN A 862 41.43 4.76 -30.15
CA ASN A 862 40.04 4.42 -30.48
C ASN A 862 39.30 5.67 -31.03
N PRO A 863 39.56 6.05 -32.30
CA PRO A 863 38.98 7.25 -32.92
C PRO A 863 37.48 7.12 -33.20
N GLU A 864 36.93 5.90 -33.22
CA GLU A 864 35.52 5.64 -33.49
C GLU A 864 34.67 5.79 -32.20
N LYS A 865 33.43 6.27 -32.33
CA LYS A 865 32.52 6.42 -31.19
C LYS A 865 32.11 5.03 -30.69
N THR A 866 32.78 4.56 -29.63
CA THR A 866 32.53 3.23 -29.06
C THR A 866 31.59 3.29 -27.86
N TYR A 867 30.63 2.37 -27.83
CA TYR A 867 29.72 2.12 -26.71
C TYR A 867 29.90 0.70 -26.21
N ALA A 868 29.74 0.50 -24.90
CA ALA A 868 29.89 -0.80 -24.26
C ALA A 868 28.66 -1.11 -23.39
N LEU A 869 28.12 -2.32 -23.56
CA LEU A 869 27.17 -2.94 -22.62
C LEU A 869 27.89 -4.04 -21.85
N GLU A 870 27.87 -3.95 -20.53
CA GLU A 870 28.47 -4.93 -19.62
C GLU A 870 27.36 -5.66 -18.86
N ILE A 871 27.42 -7.00 -18.89
CA ILE A 871 26.60 -7.89 -18.08
C ILE A 871 27.49 -8.43 -16.96
N LEU A 872 27.10 -8.18 -15.71
CA LEU A 872 27.84 -8.54 -14.52
C LEU A 872 26.96 -9.43 -13.64
N PRO A 873 27.03 -10.77 -13.79
CA PRO A 873 26.30 -11.69 -12.94
C PRO A 873 26.89 -11.72 -11.53
N LYS A 874 26.04 -11.90 -10.54
CA LYS A 874 26.36 -12.22 -9.15
C LYS A 874 25.58 -13.47 -8.76
N PRO A 875 26.10 -14.67 -9.09
CA PRO A 875 25.45 -15.93 -8.76
C PRO A 875 25.45 -16.14 -7.25
N GLN A 876 24.29 -16.50 -6.70
CA GLN A 876 24.20 -17.05 -5.34
C GLN A 876 24.23 -18.58 -5.38
N SER A 877 23.73 -19.17 -6.47
CA SER A 877 23.80 -20.59 -6.79
C SER A 877 23.92 -20.80 -8.31
N THR A 878 24.10 -22.04 -8.75
CA THR A 878 23.89 -22.42 -10.15
C THR A 878 22.42 -22.18 -10.55
N PRO A 879 22.13 -21.61 -11.74
CA PRO A 879 20.76 -21.44 -12.21
C PRO A 879 20.07 -22.79 -12.47
N ASN A 880 18.75 -22.84 -12.27
CA ASN A 880 17.94 -23.96 -12.76
C ASN A 880 18.05 -24.04 -14.29
N ALA A 881 18.36 -25.23 -14.83
CA ALA A 881 18.53 -25.47 -16.26
C ALA A 881 17.28 -25.16 -17.10
N GLU A 882 16.11 -25.07 -16.46
CA GLU A 882 14.82 -24.83 -17.14
C GLU A 882 14.52 -23.36 -17.46
N VAL A 883 15.20 -22.40 -16.84
CA VAL A 883 15.01 -20.96 -17.09
C VAL A 883 15.99 -20.49 -18.15
N ASN A 884 15.49 -19.96 -19.26
CA ASN A 884 16.33 -19.41 -20.31
C ASN A 884 16.94 -18.09 -19.85
N VAL A 885 18.27 -18.00 -19.82
CA VAL A 885 19.04 -16.80 -19.44
C VAL A 885 19.73 -16.14 -20.63
N GLY A 886 19.53 -16.65 -21.85
CA GLY A 886 20.10 -16.10 -23.07
C GLY A 886 19.55 -14.70 -23.38
N VAL A 887 20.41 -13.80 -23.85
CA VAL A 887 20.03 -12.47 -24.33
C VAL A 887 20.00 -12.50 -25.84
N GLU A 888 18.80 -12.55 -26.42
CA GLU A 888 18.59 -12.68 -27.85
C GLU A 888 18.63 -11.33 -28.58
N LYS A 889 18.08 -10.29 -27.94
CA LYS A 889 17.91 -8.98 -28.58
C LYS A 889 18.36 -7.84 -27.66
N LEU A 890 19.00 -6.84 -28.26
CA LEU A 890 19.35 -5.57 -27.63
C LEU A 890 18.70 -4.43 -28.41
N ILE A 891 17.92 -3.58 -27.74
CA ILE A 891 17.22 -2.44 -28.33
C ILE A 891 17.72 -1.18 -27.61
N ILE A 892 18.53 -0.36 -28.26
CA ILE A 892 19.11 0.85 -27.65
C ILE A 892 18.41 2.08 -28.22
N LEU A 893 17.91 2.95 -27.35
CA LEU A 893 17.15 4.16 -27.70
C LEU A 893 17.94 5.42 -27.37
N GLY A 894 17.92 6.41 -28.26
CA GLY A 894 18.42 7.76 -28.00
C GLY A 894 19.93 7.96 -28.15
N LEU A 895 20.58 7.22 -29.05
CA LEU A 895 22.04 7.34 -29.26
C LEU A 895 22.45 8.67 -29.90
N GLY A 896 21.58 9.29 -30.71
CA GLY A 896 21.86 10.54 -31.42
C GLY A 896 23.01 10.45 -32.43
N ILE A 897 23.31 9.24 -32.93
CA ILE A 897 24.42 9.02 -33.87
C ILE A 897 23.93 9.10 -35.33
N HIS A 898 22.68 8.72 -35.58
CA HIS A 898 22.06 8.74 -36.92
C HIS A 898 22.96 8.11 -38.00
N LYS A 899 23.59 6.98 -37.69
CA LYS A 899 24.42 6.16 -38.60
C LYS A 899 24.39 4.71 -38.10
N ALA A 900 24.48 3.74 -39.01
CA ALA A 900 24.64 2.35 -38.62
C ALA A 900 26.03 2.09 -37.99
N PRO A 901 26.13 1.17 -37.02
CA PRO A 901 27.43 0.80 -36.45
C PRO A 901 28.33 0.12 -37.49
N THR A 902 29.63 0.38 -37.42
CA THR A 902 30.67 -0.26 -38.24
C THR A 902 30.90 -1.71 -37.80
N SER A 903 30.79 -1.97 -36.49
CA SER A 903 30.90 -3.32 -35.93
C SER A 903 30.17 -3.45 -34.60
N VAL A 904 29.70 -4.68 -34.33
CA VAL A 904 29.19 -5.10 -33.03
C VAL A 904 29.92 -6.38 -32.63
N ARG A 905 30.55 -6.39 -31.45
CA ARG A 905 31.29 -7.53 -30.92
C ARG A 905 30.84 -7.85 -29.50
N ALA A 906 30.55 -9.12 -29.22
CA ALA A 906 30.29 -9.61 -27.86
C ALA A 906 31.49 -10.45 -27.41
N ASN A 907 32.27 -9.93 -26.45
CA ASN A 907 33.58 -10.47 -26.09
C ASN A 907 34.46 -10.62 -27.36
N ASN A 908 34.86 -11.85 -27.70
CA ASN A 908 35.66 -12.15 -28.89
C ASN A 908 34.80 -12.54 -30.13
N CYS A 909 33.48 -12.62 -29.99
CA CYS A 909 32.57 -12.97 -31.08
C CYS A 909 32.13 -11.72 -31.86
N SER A 910 32.23 -11.75 -33.18
CA SER A 910 31.71 -10.68 -34.06
C SER A 910 30.29 -11.02 -34.50
N VAL A 911 29.36 -10.10 -34.30
CA VAL A 911 27.95 -10.26 -34.70
C VAL A 911 27.80 -9.97 -36.19
N ASN A 912 27.03 -10.80 -36.89
CA ASN A 912 26.80 -10.64 -38.34
C ASN A 912 26.15 -9.28 -38.66
N LYS A 913 26.51 -8.68 -39.81
CA LYS A 913 25.97 -7.38 -40.24
C LYS A 913 24.45 -7.37 -40.35
N ASP A 914 23.85 -8.48 -40.79
CA ASP A 914 22.40 -8.60 -40.95
C ASP A 914 21.65 -8.72 -39.61
N SER A 915 22.37 -8.93 -38.51
CA SER A 915 21.82 -9.01 -37.16
C SER A 915 21.72 -7.66 -36.45
N TYR A 916 22.05 -6.54 -37.10
CA TYR A 916 21.83 -5.22 -36.49
C TYR A 916 21.37 -4.15 -37.48
N VAL A 917 20.43 -3.32 -37.02
CA VAL A 917 19.82 -2.25 -37.83
C VAL A 917 19.63 -0.99 -37.00
N TYR A 918 20.03 0.15 -37.56
CA TYR A 918 19.71 1.46 -37.02
C TYR A 918 18.41 1.99 -37.63
N LYS A 919 17.46 2.37 -36.79
CA LYS A 919 16.17 2.95 -37.19
C LYS A 919 16.21 4.45 -36.91
N PHE A 920 16.37 5.25 -37.97
CA PHE A 920 16.52 6.70 -37.87
C PHE A 920 15.30 7.41 -37.28
N LYS A 921 14.08 7.00 -37.68
CA LYS A 921 12.81 7.62 -37.21
C LYS A 921 12.60 7.52 -35.70
N THR A 922 13.13 6.47 -35.07
CA THR A 922 13.00 6.21 -33.63
C THR A 922 14.31 6.44 -32.86
N ASP A 923 15.36 6.88 -33.56
CA ASP A 923 16.73 6.98 -33.03
C ASP A 923 17.16 5.73 -32.23
N SER A 924 16.98 4.54 -32.82
CA SER A 924 17.19 3.28 -32.12
C SER A 924 18.06 2.28 -32.88
N LEU A 925 18.99 1.63 -32.19
CA LEU A 925 19.75 0.49 -32.69
C LEU A 925 19.11 -0.81 -32.17
N ILE A 926 18.84 -1.76 -33.08
CA ILE A 926 18.36 -3.10 -32.75
C ILE A 926 19.44 -4.09 -33.14
N VAL A 927 19.88 -4.93 -32.21
CA VAL A 927 20.80 -6.06 -32.44
C VAL A 927 20.06 -7.34 -32.06
N THR A 928 20.11 -8.38 -32.89
CA THR A 928 19.42 -9.68 -32.72
C THR A 928 20.39 -10.85 -32.76
N ASN A 929 19.91 -12.07 -32.47
CA ASN A 929 20.69 -13.30 -32.52
C ASN A 929 21.91 -13.30 -31.60
N LEU A 930 21.92 -12.52 -30.53
CA LEU A 930 23.07 -12.40 -29.63
C LEU A 930 23.31 -13.70 -28.83
N ALA A 931 22.25 -14.33 -28.37
CA ALA A 931 22.31 -15.61 -27.66
C ALA A 931 22.75 -16.73 -28.61
N THR A 932 22.19 -16.78 -29.81
CA THR A 932 22.48 -17.84 -30.78
C THR A 932 23.83 -17.70 -31.46
N GLN A 933 24.28 -16.49 -31.80
CA GLN A 933 25.58 -16.26 -32.48
C GLN A 933 26.76 -16.19 -31.52
N CYS A 934 26.58 -15.51 -30.38
CA CYS A 934 27.70 -15.16 -29.49
C CYS A 934 27.52 -15.68 -28.05
N ASN A 935 26.54 -16.56 -27.81
CA ASN A 935 26.25 -17.15 -26.51
C ASN A 935 26.11 -16.09 -25.39
N VAL A 936 25.53 -14.93 -25.71
CA VAL A 936 25.32 -13.88 -24.71
C VAL A 936 24.23 -14.32 -23.75
N SER A 937 24.54 -14.33 -22.46
CA SER A 937 23.59 -14.70 -21.41
C SER A 937 23.68 -13.77 -20.20
N LEU A 938 22.62 -13.72 -19.39
CA LEU A 938 22.61 -13.04 -18.10
C LEU A 938 23.38 -13.81 -17.02
N GLY A 939 23.62 -15.12 -17.22
CA GLY A 939 24.33 -15.97 -16.26
C GLY A 939 25.85 -15.86 -16.32
N SER A 940 26.41 -15.24 -17.37
CA SER A 940 27.84 -15.09 -17.60
C SER A 940 28.23 -13.63 -17.82
N LYS A 941 29.51 -13.33 -17.59
CA LYS A 941 30.04 -11.98 -17.83
C LYS A 941 30.18 -11.76 -19.33
N HIS A 942 29.59 -10.67 -19.84
CA HIS A 942 29.74 -10.26 -21.24
C HIS A 942 30.05 -8.77 -21.36
N MET A 943 30.83 -8.43 -22.38
CA MET A 943 31.07 -7.07 -22.83
C MET A 943 30.69 -6.98 -24.32
N ILE A 944 29.63 -6.24 -24.63
CA ILE A 944 29.18 -6.00 -26.00
C ILE A 944 29.65 -4.61 -26.41
N LYS A 945 30.60 -4.55 -27.36
CA LYS A 945 31.11 -3.31 -27.93
C LYS A 945 30.40 -2.99 -29.24
N ILE A 946 30.00 -1.73 -29.38
CA ILE A 946 29.31 -1.19 -30.55
C ILE A 946 30.12 0.01 -31.03
N VAL A 947 30.58 -0.04 -32.27
CA VAL A 947 31.49 0.95 -32.85
C VAL A 947 30.80 1.63 -34.03
N PHE A 948 30.97 2.95 -34.19
CA PHE A 948 30.28 3.80 -35.17
C PHE A 948 31.20 4.71 -35.98
#